data_AF-A0A212ELQ3-F1
#
_entry.id   AF-A0A212ELQ3-F1
#
_cell.length_a   1.000
_cell.length_b   1.000
_cell.length_c   1.000
_cell.angle_alpha   90.00
_cell.angle_beta   90.00
_cell.angle_gamma   90.00
#
_symmetry.space_group_name_H-M   'P 1'
#
loop_
_entity.id
_entity.type
_entity.pdbx_description
1 polymer ?
#
loop_
_entity_poly.entity_id
_entity_poly.type
_entity_poly.pdbx_seq_one_letter_code
_entity_poly.pdbx_strand_id
1 'polypeptide(L)'
;MGDKSTPLLAVLQLLRKYDLKGTEELLRKEANLGDVEYDNLDLPEVELASILTAHHTESDPYSYEFAYDSLKKFVENSLDIYKYELSTLLYPVFVHMYLALILYDHNEHAYKFFEKFGLEQEDYYQEDLTRLSIVKHKDQIKGNEIAEIYSSNKFQVQVSRDASTQLKRYLHEQKSSPVIINILNNHIQIDIHDGPGRTQAQVRATIGGLLGEASRNENRTKVYYGLLKEPDIQVLPPPIEDEEEAEETPDKPKKKKAKKDNIFLKKPKSDPNAPPNDRIPLPELKETDKLEKGKAIREAAKRVQLGPESLPSICFYTLLNSGHTAICADICDDSTLLAVGFNNSYIKVWTLTTIRLRGMKSAEKLQDIDREAGDVLVRMMEEKDRDTCRTLYGHSGSVFKVAFDPFKTLLLSCSEDSTVRLWSLQCWSCLVAYRGHAWSVWDVRWSPHGHYFASAGHDRTARLWATDHHQPLRIFAGHLSDVDCVQFHPNSNYIATGSSDRTVRLWDCLTGTQVRIMTGHKTTPYTVAFSVCGRWIASGGAGGEIVVWDISTGLPMSTLPPMHVAPVHALAFSRDGTILSSGSLDSTIKLWDFTLITDESLTEETGSSTVTQKEEKVLLRSFATKNSPIKHLHFTRRNLLLAVGSYEGSS
;
A
#
# COMPACT_ATOMS: atom_id res chain seq x y z
N MET A 1 21.74 44.47 -36.37
CA MET A 1 20.57 43.58 -36.51
C MET A 1 21.02 42.15 -36.79
N GLY A 2 21.98 41.63 -36.01
CA GLY A 2 22.46 40.25 -36.08
C GLY A 2 21.96 39.48 -34.86
N ASP A 3 21.93 38.15 -34.98
CA ASP A 3 21.63 37.11 -33.97
C ASP A 3 20.18 36.62 -33.80
N LYS A 4 19.19 37.12 -34.56
CA LYS A 4 17.83 36.54 -34.54
C LYS A 4 17.58 35.43 -35.57
N SER A 5 18.54 35.09 -36.43
CA SER A 5 18.23 34.38 -37.69
C SER A 5 18.47 32.87 -37.69
N THR A 6 19.29 32.29 -36.81
CA THR A 6 19.68 30.87 -36.90
C THR A 6 18.62 29.87 -36.42
N PRO A 7 18.06 29.98 -35.19
CA PRO A 7 17.07 29.01 -34.70
C PRO A 7 15.70 29.17 -35.39
N LEU A 8 15.34 30.38 -35.81
CA LEU A 8 14.10 30.63 -36.53
C LEU A 8 14.14 30.05 -37.95
N LEU A 9 15.30 30.11 -38.64
CA LEU A 9 15.50 29.43 -39.93
C LEU A 9 15.40 27.90 -39.78
N ALA A 10 15.99 27.36 -38.71
CA ALA A 10 15.95 25.93 -38.41
C ALA A 10 14.51 25.40 -38.23
N VAL A 11 13.67 26.15 -37.50
CA VAL A 11 12.25 25.81 -37.30
C VAL A 11 11.47 25.94 -38.61
N LEU A 12 11.72 26.96 -39.43
CA LEU A 12 11.08 27.12 -40.74
C LEU A 12 11.45 25.97 -41.69
N GLN A 13 12.71 25.51 -41.70
CA GLN A 13 13.14 24.34 -42.48
C GLN A 13 12.47 23.05 -42.01
N LEU A 14 12.30 22.86 -40.70
CA LEU A 14 11.61 21.69 -40.15
C LEU A 14 10.12 21.67 -40.56
N LEU A 15 9.45 22.82 -40.46
CA LEU A 15 8.04 22.95 -40.87
C LEU A 15 7.85 22.65 -42.36
N ARG A 16 8.80 23.08 -43.20
CA ARG A 16 8.82 22.78 -44.64
C ARG A 16 9.08 21.30 -44.92
N LYS A 17 9.94 20.63 -44.14
CA LYS A 17 10.23 19.19 -44.25
C LYS A 17 9.02 18.31 -43.89
N TYR A 18 8.22 18.73 -42.91
CA TYR A 18 6.99 18.03 -42.51
C TYR A 18 5.73 18.53 -43.25
N ASP A 19 5.89 19.37 -44.27
CA ASP A 19 4.83 19.88 -45.16
C ASP A 19 3.71 20.68 -44.44
N LEU A 20 4.05 21.35 -43.34
CA LEU A 20 3.13 22.11 -42.49
C LEU A 20 3.03 23.59 -42.89
N LYS A 21 2.52 23.85 -44.11
CA LYS A 21 2.49 25.17 -44.75
C LYS A 21 1.71 26.24 -43.97
N GLY A 22 0.61 25.88 -43.32
CA GLY A 22 -0.21 26.82 -42.56
C GLY A 22 0.50 27.38 -41.33
N THR A 23 1.28 26.54 -40.65
CA THR A 23 2.06 26.93 -39.47
C THR A 23 3.29 27.76 -39.86
N GLU A 24 3.89 27.45 -41.02
CA GLU A 24 4.99 28.21 -41.60
C GLU A 24 4.59 29.66 -41.91
N GLU A 25 3.43 29.87 -42.56
CA GLU A 25 2.94 31.22 -42.88
C GLU A 25 2.59 32.05 -41.65
N LEU A 26 2.00 31.43 -40.63
CA LEU A 26 1.70 32.08 -39.35
C LEU A 26 2.98 32.53 -38.64
N LEU A 27 3.97 31.65 -38.58
CA LEU A 27 5.24 31.93 -37.89
C LEU A 27 6.06 32.99 -38.62
N ARG A 28 6.01 33.04 -39.97
CA ARG A 28 6.59 34.14 -40.76
C ARG A 28 5.95 35.49 -40.48
N LYS A 29 4.61 35.53 -40.38
CA LYS A 29 3.86 36.76 -40.04
C LYS A 29 4.18 37.24 -38.63
N GLU A 30 4.24 36.34 -37.65
CA GLU A 30 4.57 36.67 -36.26
C GLU A 30 6.02 37.17 -36.09
N ALA A 31 6.95 36.60 -36.85
CA ALA A 31 8.36 36.98 -36.80
C ALA A 31 8.71 38.17 -37.70
N ASN A 32 7.73 38.76 -38.40
CA ASN A 32 7.88 39.96 -39.23
C ASN A 32 8.95 39.83 -40.33
N LEU A 33 9.11 38.62 -40.89
CA LEU A 33 9.96 38.38 -42.07
C LEU A 33 9.12 38.60 -43.32
N GLY A 34 9.59 39.48 -44.21
CA GLY A 34 8.96 39.68 -45.53
C GLY A 34 9.14 38.46 -46.45
N ASP A 35 8.55 38.52 -47.65
CA ASP A 35 8.60 37.49 -48.71
C ASP A 35 9.99 37.35 -49.36
N VAL A 36 11.03 37.19 -48.54
CA VAL A 36 12.39 36.90 -49.03
C VAL A 36 12.55 35.38 -49.02
N GLU A 37 12.64 34.79 -50.20
CA GLU A 37 13.04 33.39 -50.37
C GLU A 37 14.50 33.25 -49.93
N TYR A 38 14.72 32.56 -48.81
CA TYR A 38 16.05 32.12 -48.39
C TYR A 38 16.40 30.87 -49.19
N ASP A 39 17.15 31.05 -50.27
CA ASP A 39 17.70 29.94 -51.05
C ASP A 39 18.81 29.23 -50.25
N ASN A 40 18.58 27.92 -50.05
CA ASN A 40 19.56 26.86 -49.76
C ASN A 40 20.70 27.19 -48.78
N LEU A 41 20.39 27.09 -47.49
CA LEU A 41 21.36 26.66 -46.47
C LEU A 41 21.05 25.20 -46.13
N ASP A 42 21.63 24.26 -46.86
CA ASP A 42 21.61 22.82 -46.53
C ASP A 42 22.49 22.60 -45.28
N LEU A 43 21.91 22.81 -44.10
CA LEU A 43 22.54 22.45 -42.83
C LEU A 43 22.33 20.94 -42.58
N PRO A 44 23.41 20.16 -42.33
CA PRO A 44 23.31 18.73 -42.02
C PRO A 44 22.37 18.48 -40.83
N GLU A 45 21.61 17.38 -40.84
CA GLU A 45 20.63 17.02 -39.78
C GLU A 45 21.22 17.05 -38.36
N VAL A 46 22.53 16.80 -38.23
CA VAL A 46 23.27 16.83 -36.97
C VAL A 46 23.38 18.25 -36.41
N GLU A 47 23.55 19.27 -37.26
CA GLU A 47 23.60 20.68 -36.83
C GLU A 47 22.21 21.24 -36.50
N LEU A 48 21.15 20.78 -37.17
CA LEU A 48 19.78 21.16 -36.83
C LEU A 48 19.36 20.61 -35.47
N ALA A 49 19.69 19.35 -35.19
CA ALA A 49 19.50 18.75 -33.88
C ALA A 49 20.40 19.41 -32.83
N SER A 50 21.67 19.72 -33.15
CA SER A 50 22.59 20.40 -32.24
C SER A 50 22.17 21.83 -31.93
N ILE A 51 21.62 22.59 -32.88
CA ILE A 51 21.15 23.97 -32.67
C ILE A 51 19.85 24.00 -31.85
N LEU A 52 18.96 23.02 -32.02
CA LEU A 52 17.77 22.86 -31.17
C LEU A 52 18.12 22.33 -29.77
N THR A 53 19.18 21.53 -29.63
CA THR A 53 19.72 21.10 -28.33
C THR A 53 20.67 22.11 -27.69
N ALA A 54 21.25 23.05 -28.45
CA ALA A 54 22.17 24.08 -27.95
C ALA A 54 21.50 25.13 -27.05
N HIS A 55 20.16 25.14 -26.97
CA HIS A 55 19.43 25.88 -25.93
C HIS A 55 19.38 25.15 -24.58
N HIS A 56 19.83 23.89 -24.50
CA HIS A 56 20.39 23.31 -23.28
C HIS A 56 21.89 23.57 -23.33
N THR A 57 22.33 24.68 -22.76
CA THR A 57 23.76 25.03 -22.67
C THR A 57 24.53 23.84 -22.12
N GLU A 58 25.49 23.33 -22.89
CA GLU A 58 26.65 22.59 -22.38
C GLU A 58 27.28 23.43 -21.27
N SER A 59 26.81 23.23 -20.04
CA SER A 59 27.44 23.81 -18.87
C SER A 59 28.63 22.94 -18.55
N ASP A 60 29.81 23.55 -18.36
CA ASP A 60 31.03 22.86 -17.96
C ASP A 60 30.76 21.79 -16.88
N PRO A 61 31.27 20.55 -17.02
CA PRO A 61 31.08 19.48 -16.03
C PRO A 61 31.48 19.89 -14.61
N TYR A 62 32.53 20.72 -14.49
CA TYR A 62 32.99 21.27 -13.21
C TYR A 62 32.01 22.26 -12.57
N SER A 63 31.14 22.88 -13.37
CA SER A 63 30.09 23.77 -12.89
C SER A 63 29.07 23.01 -12.03
N TYR A 64 28.80 21.73 -12.33
CA TYR A 64 27.85 20.91 -11.57
C TYR A 64 28.32 20.68 -10.13
N GLU A 65 29.58 20.30 -9.92
CA GLU A 65 30.13 20.09 -8.57
C GLU A 65 30.12 21.37 -7.75
N PHE A 66 30.54 22.50 -8.35
CA PHE A 66 30.56 23.79 -7.67
C PHE A 66 29.15 24.31 -7.36
N ALA A 67 28.22 24.14 -8.30
CA ALA A 67 26.83 24.54 -8.12
C ALA A 67 26.19 23.77 -6.95
N TYR A 68 26.35 22.45 -6.91
CA TYR A 68 25.80 21.63 -5.84
C TYR A 68 26.41 21.97 -4.47
N ASP A 69 27.73 22.18 -4.38
CA ASP A 69 28.41 22.61 -3.15
C ASP A 69 27.92 23.99 -2.67
N SER A 70 27.65 24.91 -3.60
CA SER A 70 27.07 26.21 -3.28
C SER A 70 25.65 26.10 -2.70
N LEU A 71 24.81 25.27 -3.34
CA LEU A 71 23.43 25.03 -2.86
C LEU A 71 23.46 24.38 -1.48
N LYS A 72 24.32 23.38 -1.28
CA LYS A 72 24.50 22.71 0.00
C LYS A 72 24.89 23.70 1.11
N LYS A 73 25.91 24.53 0.90
CA LYS A 73 26.33 25.55 1.87
C LYS A 73 25.23 26.56 2.16
N PHE A 74 24.41 26.91 1.18
CA PHE A 74 23.24 27.77 1.39
C PHE A 74 22.22 27.11 2.33
N VAL A 75 21.89 25.85 2.10
CA VAL A 75 20.96 25.09 2.95
C VAL A 75 21.52 24.96 4.38
N GLU A 76 22.79 24.59 4.53
CA GLU A 76 23.43 24.41 5.85
C GLU A 76 23.47 25.69 6.69
N ASN A 77 23.69 26.84 6.04
CA ASN A 77 23.75 28.16 6.67
C ASN A 77 22.36 28.81 6.87
N SER A 78 21.30 28.20 6.34
CA SER A 78 19.93 28.71 6.54
C SER A 78 19.43 28.46 7.97
N LEU A 79 18.47 29.27 8.41
CA LEU A 79 17.85 29.14 9.74
C LEU A 79 17.18 27.76 9.87
N ASP A 80 17.24 27.17 11.06
CA ASP A 80 16.67 25.84 11.35
C ASP A 80 15.18 25.71 10.98
N ILE A 81 14.43 26.82 11.00
CA ILE A 81 13.01 26.88 10.61
C ILE A 81 12.81 26.46 9.14
N TYR A 82 13.73 26.84 8.25
CA TYR A 82 13.63 26.56 6.81
C TYR A 82 14.61 25.48 6.35
N LYS A 83 15.68 25.25 7.13
CA LYS A 83 16.77 24.32 6.81
C LYS A 83 16.26 22.93 6.47
N TYR A 84 15.35 22.39 7.26
CA TYR A 84 14.83 21.03 7.06
C TYR A 84 13.93 20.91 5.83
N GLU A 85 13.21 21.97 5.46
CA GLU A 85 12.43 21.99 4.22
C GLU A 85 13.35 22.14 3.01
N LEU A 86 14.35 23.02 3.10
CA LEU A 86 15.31 23.23 2.01
C LEU A 86 16.23 22.03 1.81
N SER A 87 16.54 21.25 2.85
CA SER A 87 17.34 20.02 2.71
C SER A 87 16.65 18.95 1.87
N THR A 88 15.31 18.99 1.77
CA THR A 88 14.56 18.06 0.91
C THR A 88 14.84 18.25 -0.58
N LEU A 89 15.38 19.41 -0.98
CA LEU A 89 15.77 19.70 -2.36
C LEU A 89 17.12 19.09 -2.73
N LEU A 90 17.98 18.76 -1.75
CA LEU A 90 19.35 18.30 -2.03
C LEU A 90 19.36 16.97 -2.78
N TYR A 91 18.59 16.00 -2.30
CA TYR A 91 18.49 14.67 -2.93
C TYR A 91 17.98 14.71 -4.38
N PRO A 92 16.81 15.29 -4.70
CA PRO A 92 16.33 15.32 -6.09
C PRO A 92 17.27 16.12 -7.00
N VAL A 93 17.83 17.25 -6.53
CA VAL A 93 18.81 18.00 -7.32
C VAL A 93 20.05 17.14 -7.60
N PHE A 94 20.56 16.42 -6.59
CA PHE A 94 21.69 15.49 -6.77
C PHE A 94 21.40 14.42 -7.83
N VAL A 95 20.25 13.75 -7.75
CA VAL A 95 19.87 12.69 -8.71
C VAL A 95 19.73 13.26 -10.13
N HIS A 96 19.06 14.40 -10.30
CA HIS A 96 18.89 15.00 -11.62
C HIS A 96 20.22 15.53 -12.20
N MET A 97 21.13 16.06 -11.36
CA MET A 97 22.47 16.46 -11.81
C MET A 97 23.29 15.25 -12.25
N TYR A 98 23.23 14.15 -11.51
CA TYR A 98 23.89 12.90 -11.86
C TYR A 98 23.36 12.33 -13.19
N LEU A 99 22.04 12.25 -13.35
CA LEU A 99 21.42 11.79 -14.60
C LEU A 99 21.73 12.73 -15.78
N ALA A 100 21.75 14.04 -15.56
CA ALA A 100 22.15 15.01 -16.58
C ALA A 100 23.59 14.78 -17.05
N LEU A 101 24.54 14.60 -16.13
CA LEU A 101 25.94 14.30 -16.47
C LEU A 101 26.09 13.02 -17.29
N ILE A 102 25.31 11.98 -17.00
CA ILE A 102 25.30 10.73 -17.80
C ILE A 102 24.67 10.97 -19.17
N LEU A 103 23.58 11.75 -19.26
CA LEU A 103 22.92 12.06 -20.53
C LEU A 103 23.80 12.85 -21.49
N TYR A 104 24.71 13.69 -20.96
CA TYR A 104 25.73 14.44 -21.70
C TYR A 104 27.05 13.66 -21.89
N ASP A 105 27.08 12.36 -21.59
CA ASP A 105 28.24 11.46 -21.74
C ASP A 105 29.49 11.85 -20.91
N HIS A 106 29.33 12.60 -19.82
CA HIS A 106 30.41 12.97 -18.89
C HIS A 106 30.62 11.94 -17.78
N ASN A 107 30.91 10.70 -18.14
CA ASN A 107 30.89 9.54 -17.23
C ASN A 107 31.92 9.62 -16.07
N GLU A 108 33.14 10.10 -16.34
CA GLU A 108 34.17 10.23 -15.28
C GLU A 108 33.79 11.28 -14.23
N HIS A 109 33.16 12.36 -14.65
CA HIS A 109 32.69 13.42 -13.76
C HIS A 109 31.46 12.98 -12.96
N ALA A 110 30.53 12.25 -13.60
CA ALA A 110 29.40 11.64 -12.92
C ALA A 110 29.87 10.70 -11.80
N TYR A 111 30.91 9.90 -12.03
CA TYR A 111 31.49 9.01 -11.01
C TYR A 111 32.09 9.78 -9.83
N LYS A 112 32.92 10.80 -10.09
CA LYS A 112 33.51 11.64 -9.04
C LYS A 112 32.45 12.39 -8.23
N PHE A 113 31.42 12.91 -8.91
CA PHE A 113 30.28 13.57 -8.28
C PHE A 113 29.52 12.60 -7.35
N PHE A 114 29.28 11.37 -7.81
CA PHE A 114 28.60 10.34 -7.04
C PHE A 114 29.41 9.88 -5.82
N GLU A 115 30.72 9.66 -5.97
CA GLU A 115 31.60 9.25 -4.87
C GLU A 115 31.68 10.32 -3.77
N LYS A 116 31.69 11.60 -4.16
CA LYS A 116 31.79 12.73 -3.22
C LYS A 116 30.50 13.00 -2.46
N PHE A 117 29.37 13.08 -3.15
CA PHE A 117 28.10 13.54 -2.56
C PHE A 117 27.11 12.41 -2.26
N GLY A 118 27.35 11.19 -2.75
CA GLY A 118 26.46 10.05 -2.54
C GLY A 118 26.39 9.61 -1.07
N LEU A 119 27.53 9.53 -0.38
CA LEU A 119 27.59 9.15 1.04
C LEU A 119 27.04 10.23 2.00
N GLU A 120 26.88 11.46 1.50
CA GLU A 120 26.37 12.57 2.30
C GLU A 120 24.85 12.69 2.28
N GLN A 121 24.17 11.90 1.43
CA GLN A 121 22.71 11.86 1.40
C GLN A 121 22.17 11.12 2.63
N GLU A 122 20.89 11.35 2.95
CA GLU A 122 20.25 10.71 4.09
C GLU A 122 20.20 9.18 3.94
N ASP A 123 20.36 8.46 5.06
CA ASP A 123 20.50 6.99 5.10
C ASP A 123 19.41 6.23 4.33
N TYR A 124 18.18 6.76 4.31
CA TYR A 124 17.03 6.11 3.67
C TYR A 124 17.03 6.17 2.13
N TYR A 125 17.90 6.99 1.52
CA TYR A 125 18.09 6.98 0.07
C TYR A 125 19.22 6.05 -0.39
N GLN A 126 19.94 5.42 0.54
CA GLN A 126 21.11 4.61 0.20
C GLN A 126 20.77 3.44 -0.74
N GLU A 127 19.59 2.83 -0.58
CA GLU A 127 19.14 1.78 -1.50
C GLU A 127 18.96 2.31 -2.92
N ASP A 128 18.32 3.47 -3.08
CA ASP A 128 18.15 4.12 -4.39
C ASP A 128 19.50 4.47 -5.00
N LEU A 129 20.44 4.97 -4.19
CA LEU A 129 21.80 5.29 -4.62
C LEU A 129 22.56 4.04 -5.08
N THR A 130 22.44 2.91 -4.37
CA THR A 130 23.08 1.67 -4.82
C THR A 130 22.53 1.22 -6.18
N ARG A 131 21.22 1.34 -6.40
CA ARG A 131 20.59 1.05 -7.70
C ARG A 131 21.02 2.05 -8.78
N LEU A 132 21.15 3.33 -8.46
CA LEU A 132 21.63 4.37 -9.38
C LEU A 132 23.10 4.20 -9.74
N SER A 133 23.95 3.71 -8.83
CA SER A 133 25.38 3.47 -9.08
C SER A 133 25.66 2.46 -10.21
N ILE A 134 24.67 1.62 -10.53
CA ILE A 134 24.72 0.66 -11.63
C ILE A 134 24.63 1.38 -12.99
N VAL A 135 24.01 2.57 -13.04
CA VAL A 135 23.80 3.37 -14.25
C VAL A 135 25.05 4.18 -14.55
N LYS A 136 25.92 3.67 -15.42
CA LYS A 136 27.16 4.36 -15.83
C LYS A 136 27.13 4.89 -17.25
N HIS A 137 26.23 4.36 -18.07
CA HIS A 137 26.10 4.71 -19.47
C HIS A 137 24.66 5.10 -19.81
N LYS A 138 24.49 5.92 -20.85
CA LYS A 138 23.19 6.37 -21.35
C LYS A 138 22.23 5.23 -21.68
N ASP A 139 22.72 4.12 -22.23
CA ASP A 139 21.90 2.96 -22.57
C ASP A 139 21.28 2.28 -21.35
N GLN A 140 21.94 2.37 -20.20
CA GLN A 140 21.49 1.74 -18.95
C GLN A 140 20.36 2.54 -18.27
N ILE A 141 20.13 3.80 -18.68
CA ILE A 141 19.03 4.61 -18.16
C ILE A 141 17.67 3.94 -18.48
N LYS A 142 17.53 3.37 -19.69
CA LYS A 142 16.28 2.70 -20.12
C LYS A 142 16.05 1.34 -19.45
N GLY A 143 17.08 0.77 -18.82
CA GLY A 143 16.99 -0.53 -18.13
C GLY A 143 16.76 -0.41 -16.63
N ASN A 144 16.91 0.79 -16.06
CA ASN A 144 16.74 1.02 -14.63
C ASN A 144 15.45 1.82 -14.38
N GLU A 145 14.50 1.17 -13.70
CA GLU A 145 13.21 1.77 -13.35
C GLU A 145 13.37 3.13 -12.65
N ILE A 146 14.30 3.25 -11.71
CA ILE A 146 14.48 4.47 -10.93
C ILE A 146 14.94 5.63 -11.83
N ALA A 147 15.92 5.39 -12.68
CA ALA A 147 16.44 6.41 -13.60
C ALA A 147 15.37 6.86 -14.60
N GLU A 148 14.58 5.92 -15.12
CA GLU A 148 13.45 6.22 -16.00
C GLU A 148 12.38 7.06 -15.28
N ILE A 149 12.03 6.69 -14.04
CA ILE A 149 11.03 7.40 -13.22
C ILE A 149 11.47 8.84 -12.95
N TYR A 150 12.73 9.07 -12.57
CA TYR A 150 13.25 10.42 -12.36
C TYR A 150 13.37 11.21 -13.67
N SER A 151 13.70 10.58 -14.79
CA SER A 151 13.82 11.31 -16.07
C SER A 151 12.46 11.76 -16.63
N SER A 152 11.41 10.97 -16.39
CA SER A 152 10.08 11.18 -16.98
C SER A 152 9.15 12.02 -16.12
N ASN A 153 9.34 12.03 -14.80
CA ASN A 153 8.46 12.70 -13.85
C ASN A 153 9.14 13.85 -13.13
N LYS A 154 8.31 14.77 -12.59
CA LYS A 154 8.78 15.85 -11.73
C LYS A 154 8.74 15.41 -10.27
N PHE A 155 9.81 15.70 -9.54
CA PHE A 155 9.88 15.43 -8.11
C PHE A 155 9.10 16.48 -7.33
N GLN A 156 8.18 16.06 -6.47
CA GLN A 156 7.31 16.94 -5.69
C GLN A 156 7.93 17.26 -4.33
N VAL A 157 8.07 18.56 -4.03
CA VAL A 157 8.60 19.06 -2.76
C VAL A 157 7.65 20.06 -2.16
N GLN A 158 7.32 19.89 -0.88
CA GLN A 158 6.55 20.89 -0.13
C GLN A 158 7.48 21.83 0.64
N VAL A 159 7.32 23.14 0.41
CA VAL A 159 8.06 24.18 1.14
C VAL A 159 7.12 25.27 1.63
N SER A 160 7.48 25.91 2.73
CA SER A 160 6.79 27.09 3.23
C SER A 160 6.99 28.28 2.29
N ARG A 161 6.05 29.22 2.32
CA ARG A 161 6.13 30.47 1.54
C ARG A 161 7.41 31.25 1.83
N ASP A 162 7.85 31.28 3.07
CA ASP A 162 9.05 31.99 3.50
C ASP A 162 10.33 31.29 3.00
N ALA A 163 10.42 29.97 3.13
CA ALA A 163 11.53 29.17 2.57
C ALA A 163 11.63 29.33 1.05
N SER A 164 10.49 29.28 0.34
CA SER A 164 10.44 29.51 -1.12
C SER A 164 10.97 30.89 -1.50
N THR A 165 10.64 31.92 -0.70
CA THR A 165 11.10 33.28 -0.95
C THR A 165 12.61 33.41 -0.75
N GLN A 166 13.18 32.78 0.27
CA GLN A 166 14.62 32.74 0.49
C GLN A 166 15.35 31.99 -0.62
N LEU A 167 14.82 30.84 -1.04
CA LEU A 167 15.35 30.08 -2.17
C LEU A 167 15.35 30.92 -3.46
N LYS A 168 14.25 31.62 -3.76
CA LYS A 168 14.17 32.51 -4.93
C LYS A 168 15.18 33.66 -4.89
N ARG A 169 15.44 34.24 -3.71
CA ARG A 169 16.47 35.28 -3.54
C ARG A 169 17.86 34.73 -3.83
N TYR A 170 18.19 33.58 -3.25
CA TYR A 170 19.46 32.88 -3.50
C TYR A 170 19.65 32.57 -4.99
N LEU A 171 18.63 32.03 -5.66
CA LEU A 171 18.68 31.74 -7.10
C LEU A 171 18.87 33.01 -7.95
N HIS A 172 18.30 34.14 -7.53
CA HIS A 172 18.47 35.41 -8.25
C HIS A 172 19.86 36.04 -8.01
N GLU A 173 20.49 35.78 -6.87
CA GLU A 173 21.88 36.20 -6.59
C GLU A 173 22.90 35.35 -7.35
N GLN A 174 22.62 34.06 -7.54
CA GLN A 174 23.47 33.08 -8.23
C GLN A 174 23.30 33.07 -9.77
N LYS A 175 23.08 34.23 -10.41
CA LYS A 175 22.92 34.36 -11.88
C LYS A 175 24.07 33.75 -12.71
N SER A 176 25.19 33.38 -12.07
CA SER A 176 26.34 32.68 -12.66
C SER A 176 26.17 31.18 -12.84
N SER A 177 25.22 30.50 -12.17
CA SER A 177 24.98 29.05 -12.35
C SER A 177 23.53 28.78 -12.81
N PRO A 178 23.26 28.83 -14.14
CA PRO A 178 21.93 28.54 -14.68
C PRO A 178 21.52 27.08 -14.51
N VAL A 179 22.47 26.19 -14.17
CA VAL A 179 22.25 24.74 -14.04
C VAL A 179 21.19 24.42 -12.99
N ILE A 180 21.31 24.97 -11.77
CA ILE A 180 20.35 24.71 -10.69
C ILE A 180 18.97 25.25 -11.04
N ILE A 181 18.91 26.45 -11.63
CA ILE A 181 17.64 27.08 -12.02
C ILE A 181 16.94 26.24 -13.09
N ASN A 182 17.68 25.73 -14.07
CA ASN A 182 17.13 24.89 -15.13
C ASN A 182 16.60 23.55 -14.57
N ILE A 183 17.36 22.92 -13.67
CA ILE A 183 16.94 21.67 -13.03
C ILE A 183 15.69 21.88 -12.17
N LEU A 184 15.67 22.94 -11.35
CA LEU A 184 14.51 23.24 -10.52
C LEU A 184 13.26 23.52 -11.35
N ASN A 185 13.37 24.23 -12.47
CA ASN A 185 12.21 24.55 -13.31
C ASN A 185 11.69 23.34 -14.11
N ASN A 186 12.59 22.49 -14.61
CA ASN A 186 12.21 21.38 -15.48
C ASN A 186 11.82 20.12 -14.69
N HIS A 187 12.53 19.81 -13.61
CA HIS A 187 12.47 18.52 -12.95
C HIS A 187 11.86 18.54 -11.54
N ILE A 188 11.71 19.71 -10.92
CA ILE A 188 11.20 19.80 -9.54
C ILE A 188 9.90 20.62 -9.52
N GLN A 189 8.89 20.09 -8.85
CA GLN A 189 7.62 20.77 -8.60
C GLN A 189 7.56 21.18 -7.14
N ILE A 190 7.62 22.49 -6.89
CA ILE A 190 7.59 23.06 -5.55
C ILE A 190 6.14 23.42 -5.21
N ASP A 191 5.53 22.70 -4.27
CA ASP A 191 4.22 23.00 -3.70
C ASP A 191 4.40 23.93 -2.49
N ILE A 192 3.74 25.10 -2.53
CA ILE A 192 3.92 26.15 -1.52
C ILE A 192 2.76 26.06 -0.55
N HIS A 193 3.07 25.83 0.72
CA HIS A 193 2.05 25.88 1.78
C HIS A 193 2.14 27.18 2.59
N ASP A 194 0.96 27.66 2.98
CA ASP A 194 0.79 28.83 3.85
C ASP A 194 0.81 28.37 5.30
N GLY A 195 1.97 28.51 5.95
CA GLY A 195 2.21 28.12 7.33
C GLY A 195 3.67 28.37 7.75
N PRO A 196 3.98 28.30 9.05
CA PRO A 196 5.36 28.31 9.52
C PRO A 196 6.12 27.08 8.98
N GLY A 197 7.44 27.19 8.88
CA GLY A 197 8.29 26.08 8.45
C GLY A 197 8.11 24.85 9.32
N ARG A 198 8.04 23.68 8.66
CA ARG A 198 7.85 22.38 9.32
C ARG A 198 9.08 21.99 10.13
N THR A 199 8.84 21.31 11.26
CA THR A 199 9.95 20.77 12.09
C THR A 199 10.61 19.58 11.40
N GLN A 200 11.87 19.28 11.75
CA GLN A 200 12.59 18.11 11.22
C GLN A 200 11.82 16.80 11.35
N ALA A 201 11.11 16.60 12.47
CA ALA A 201 10.31 15.40 12.71
C ALA A 201 9.11 15.29 11.76
N GLN A 202 8.40 16.39 11.53
CA GLN A 202 7.26 16.44 10.60
C GLN A 202 7.72 16.18 9.17
N VAL A 203 8.82 16.82 8.75
CA VAL A 203 9.42 16.63 7.42
C VAL A 203 9.85 15.18 7.22
N ARG A 204 10.54 14.58 8.21
CA ARG A 204 10.96 13.17 8.15
C ARG A 204 9.80 12.18 8.15
N ALA A 205 8.62 12.56 8.65
CA ALA A 205 7.43 11.71 8.64
C ALA A 205 6.68 11.74 7.31
N THR A 206 6.80 12.82 6.53
CA THR A 206 6.11 12.99 5.23
C THR A 206 6.98 12.62 4.03
N ILE A 207 8.30 12.72 4.15
CA ILE A 207 9.25 12.30 3.12
C ILE A 207 9.25 10.78 2.98
N GLY A 208 9.29 10.29 1.74
CA GLY A 208 9.55 8.87 1.51
C GLY A 208 9.15 8.35 0.13
N GLY A 209 8.24 9.02 -0.59
CA GLY A 209 7.89 8.61 -1.94
C GLY A 209 9.06 8.75 -2.92
N LEU A 210 9.15 7.87 -3.92
CA LEU A 210 10.18 7.94 -4.96
C LEU A 210 10.17 9.28 -5.72
N LEU A 211 8.99 9.87 -5.92
CA LEU A 211 8.81 11.21 -6.49
C LEU A 211 8.55 12.30 -5.44
N GLY A 212 8.91 12.06 -4.18
CA GLY A 212 8.77 13.02 -3.10
C GLY A 212 7.42 12.94 -2.39
N GLU A 213 6.92 14.09 -1.95
CA GLU A 213 5.71 14.21 -1.12
C GLU A 213 4.45 14.34 -1.99
N ALA A 214 3.33 13.77 -1.54
CA ALA A 214 2.04 13.94 -2.22
C ALA A 214 1.59 15.40 -2.25
N SER A 215 1.01 15.87 -3.36
CA SER A 215 0.42 17.21 -3.40
C SER A 215 -0.81 17.27 -2.49
N ARG A 216 -0.95 18.37 -1.75
CA ARG A 216 -2.12 18.58 -0.87
C ARG A 216 -3.43 18.60 -1.63
N ASN A 217 -3.43 18.94 -2.93
CA ASN A 217 -4.63 18.96 -3.75
C ASN A 217 -5.19 17.56 -4.04
N GLU A 218 -4.32 16.56 -4.15
CA GLU A 218 -4.71 15.17 -4.44
C GLU A 218 -5.47 14.55 -3.26
N ASN A 219 -5.13 14.97 -2.03
CA ASN A 219 -5.77 14.50 -0.80
C ASN A 219 -7.02 15.30 -0.37
N ARG A 220 -7.53 16.24 -1.18
CA ARG A 220 -8.71 17.07 -0.83
C ARG A 220 -10.06 16.40 -1.07
N THR A 221 -10.09 15.37 -1.91
CA THR A 221 -11.34 14.69 -2.30
C THR A 221 -12.04 14.11 -1.07
N LYS A 222 -13.38 14.19 -0.99
CA LYS A 222 -14.12 13.66 0.16
C LYS A 222 -14.12 12.12 0.11
N VAL A 223 -13.67 11.48 1.19
CA VAL A 223 -13.68 10.01 1.35
C VAL A 223 -14.79 9.63 2.33
N TYR A 224 -15.56 8.59 1.99
CA TYR A 224 -16.52 7.96 2.89
C TYR A 224 -15.87 6.81 3.67
N TYR A 225 -15.13 7.13 4.73
CA TYR A 225 -14.44 6.14 5.56
C TYR A 225 -15.35 5.49 6.61
N GLY A 226 -16.60 5.95 6.77
CA GLY A 226 -17.54 5.34 7.70
C GLY A 226 -17.94 3.91 7.30
N LEU A 227 -18.33 3.12 8.30
CA LEU A 227 -18.79 1.75 8.11
C LEU A 227 -20.22 1.71 7.55
N LEU A 228 -20.51 0.70 6.72
CA LEU A 228 -21.86 0.48 6.22
C LEU A 228 -22.81 0.11 7.36
N LYS A 229 -24.08 0.50 7.21
CA LYS A 229 -25.10 0.12 8.18
C LYS A 229 -25.38 -1.38 8.02
N GLU A 230 -25.10 -2.14 9.08
CA GLU A 230 -25.43 -3.56 9.11
C GLU A 230 -26.96 -3.76 9.04
N PRO A 231 -27.44 -4.78 8.30
CA PRO A 231 -28.85 -5.14 8.30
C PRO A 231 -29.26 -5.65 9.69
N ASP A 232 -30.49 -5.36 10.10
CA ASP A 232 -31.05 -5.84 11.37
C ASP A 232 -31.22 -7.38 11.30
N ILE A 233 -30.17 -8.12 11.66
CA ILE A 233 -30.24 -9.57 11.81
C ILE A 233 -30.96 -9.83 13.13
N GLN A 234 -32.21 -10.28 13.07
CA GLN A 234 -32.90 -10.83 14.24
C GLN A 234 -32.10 -12.05 14.70
N VAL A 235 -31.26 -11.88 15.70
CA VAL A 235 -30.52 -12.97 16.32
C VAL A 235 -31.55 -13.92 16.92
N LEU A 236 -31.77 -15.05 16.26
CA LEU A 236 -32.60 -16.12 16.80
C LEU A 236 -32.08 -16.46 18.22
N PRO A 237 -32.97 -16.67 19.20
CA PRO A 237 -32.58 -17.14 20.52
C PRO A 237 -31.68 -18.38 20.37
N PRO A 238 -30.71 -18.61 21.28
CA PRO A 238 -29.96 -19.86 21.25
C PRO A 238 -30.94 -21.04 21.21
N PRO A 239 -30.65 -22.12 20.45
CA PRO A 239 -31.29 -23.39 20.74
C PRO A 239 -31.02 -23.68 22.22
N ILE A 240 -32.08 -24.08 22.93
CA ILE A 240 -31.97 -24.63 24.27
C ILE A 240 -31.18 -25.92 24.08
N GLU A 241 -29.86 -25.86 24.22
CA GLU A 241 -29.04 -27.04 24.41
C GLU A 241 -29.40 -27.56 25.80
N ASP A 242 -30.13 -28.68 25.80
CA ASP A 242 -30.33 -29.65 26.88
C ASP A 242 -29.80 -29.20 28.25
N GLU A 243 -30.67 -28.57 29.04
CA GLU A 243 -30.56 -28.66 30.49
C GLU A 243 -30.74 -30.15 30.82
N GLU A 244 -29.61 -30.84 31.04
CA GLU A 244 -29.59 -32.10 31.77
C GLU A 244 -30.51 -31.97 32.99
N GLU A 245 -31.43 -32.92 33.11
CA GLU A 245 -32.36 -33.09 34.22
C GLU A 245 -31.60 -33.02 35.55
N ALA A 246 -31.52 -31.83 36.14
CA ALA A 246 -31.15 -31.66 37.53
C ALA A 246 -32.41 -31.86 38.36
N GLU A 247 -32.47 -33.00 39.04
CA GLU A 247 -33.50 -33.41 39.99
C GLU A 247 -34.08 -32.26 40.82
N GLU A 248 -35.41 -32.17 40.83
CA GLU A 248 -36.16 -31.29 41.71
C GLU A 248 -35.84 -31.60 43.19
N THR A 249 -35.24 -30.64 43.88
CA THR A 249 -35.31 -30.55 45.35
C THR A 249 -36.04 -29.26 45.73
N PRO A 250 -37.14 -29.32 46.50
CA PRO A 250 -37.96 -28.15 46.78
C PRO A 250 -37.47 -27.50 48.09
N ASP A 251 -36.64 -26.45 48.01
CA ASP A 251 -36.64 -25.42 49.05
C ASP A 251 -35.82 -24.15 48.70
N LYS A 252 -36.43 -22.99 48.95
CA LYS A 252 -35.87 -21.60 49.10
C LYS A 252 -35.83 -20.64 47.87
N PRO A 253 -35.92 -19.31 48.12
CA PRO A 253 -37.01 -18.47 47.61
C PRO A 253 -36.66 -17.61 46.37
N LYS A 254 -37.73 -17.20 45.68
CA LYS A 254 -37.77 -16.30 44.51
C LYS A 254 -36.80 -15.11 44.60
N LYS A 255 -35.63 -15.21 43.95
CA LYS A 255 -34.79 -14.04 43.61
C LYS A 255 -35.39 -13.34 42.39
N LYS A 256 -35.63 -12.02 42.55
CA LYS A 256 -36.04 -11.06 41.51
C LYS A 256 -35.31 -11.32 40.19
N LYS A 257 -36.06 -11.52 39.09
CA LYS A 257 -35.56 -11.38 37.73
C LYS A 257 -34.90 -10.00 37.60
N ALA A 258 -33.57 -9.97 37.53
CA ALA A 258 -32.86 -8.79 37.08
C ALA A 258 -33.26 -8.55 35.62
N LYS A 259 -33.85 -7.38 35.34
CA LYS A 259 -34.04 -6.91 33.98
C LYS A 259 -32.67 -6.91 33.30
N LYS A 260 -32.47 -7.87 32.40
CA LYS A 260 -31.33 -7.89 31.49
C LYS A 260 -31.57 -6.73 30.54
N ASP A 261 -30.90 -5.60 30.79
CA ASP A 261 -31.04 -4.43 29.93
C ASP A 261 -30.68 -4.82 28.50
N ASN A 262 -31.67 -4.72 27.62
CA ASN A 262 -31.55 -4.94 26.19
C ASN A 262 -30.68 -3.81 25.61
N ILE A 263 -29.36 -4.01 25.64
CA ILE A 263 -28.34 -3.16 25.00
C ILE A 263 -28.50 -3.10 23.47
N PHE A 264 -29.39 -3.90 22.88
CA PHE A 264 -29.58 -4.03 21.43
C PHE A 264 -30.63 -3.11 20.78
N LEU A 265 -31.21 -2.13 21.50
CA LEU A 265 -32.24 -1.23 20.95
C LEU A 265 -31.81 0.23 20.76
N LYS A 266 -30.51 0.55 20.89
CA LYS A 266 -30.02 1.84 20.38
C LYS A 266 -29.73 1.69 18.90
N LYS A 267 -30.66 2.14 18.05
CA LYS A 267 -30.43 2.32 16.60
C LYS A 267 -29.06 3.01 16.45
N PRO A 268 -28.06 2.38 15.79
CA PRO A 268 -26.78 3.03 15.60
C PRO A 268 -27.04 4.33 14.85
N LYS A 269 -26.54 5.45 15.40
CA LYS A 269 -26.59 6.75 14.72
C LYS A 269 -25.98 6.53 13.34
N SER A 270 -26.67 6.97 12.29
CA SER A 270 -26.10 6.95 10.93
C SER A 270 -24.84 7.80 10.94
N ASP A 271 -23.69 7.19 10.69
CA ASP A 271 -22.43 7.91 10.55
C ASP A 271 -22.52 8.79 9.30
N PRO A 272 -22.37 10.13 9.42
CA PRO A 272 -22.41 11.03 8.27
C PRO A 272 -21.29 10.78 7.25
N ASN A 273 -20.24 10.05 7.64
CA ASN A 273 -19.12 9.68 6.77
C ASN A 273 -19.26 8.27 6.20
N ALA A 274 -20.33 7.54 6.51
CA ALA A 274 -20.63 6.26 5.87
C ALA A 274 -21.19 6.46 4.46
N PRO A 275 -20.74 5.66 3.47
CA PRO A 275 -21.33 5.71 2.14
C PRO A 275 -22.76 5.12 2.17
N PRO A 276 -23.64 5.53 1.25
CA PRO A 276 -24.92 4.86 1.03
C PRO A 276 -24.71 3.39 0.68
N ASN A 277 -25.58 2.50 1.18
CA ASN A 277 -25.50 1.06 0.90
C ASN A 277 -25.63 0.73 -0.61
N ASP A 278 -26.24 1.62 -1.39
CA ASP A 278 -26.46 1.47 -2.84
C ASP A 278 -25.36 2.13 -3.69
N ARG A 279 -24.29 2.65 -3.06
CA ARG A 279 -23.19 3.30 -3.80
C ARG A 279 -22.44 2.34 -4.72
N ILE A 280 -22.24 1.12 -4.26
CA ILE A 280 -21.70 0.01 -5.04
C ILE A 280 -22.67 -1.16 -4.90
N PRO A 281 -22.90 -1.95 -5.97
CA PRO A 281 -23.81 -3.09 -5.89
C PRO A 281 -23.20 -4.17 -5.00
N LEU A 282 -23.70 -4.31 -3.77
CA LEU A 282 -23.27 -5.35 -2.85
C LEU A 282 -24.21 -6.55 -2.93
N PRO A 283 -23.68 -7.79 -2.83
CA PRO A 283 -24.51 -8.99 -2.85
C PRO A 283 -25.47 -9.02 -1.65
N GLU A 284 -26.70 -9.45 -1.89
CA GLU A 284 -27.64 -9.74 -0.81
C GLU A 284 -27.17 -10.94 0.02
N LEU A 285 -27.30 -10.83 1.34
CA LEU A 285 -26.89 -11.90 2.25
C LEU A 285 -27.86 -13.07 2.16
N LYS A 286 -27.34 -14.26 1.84
CA LYS A 286 -28.11 -15.52 1.88
C LYS A 286 -28.49 -15.85 3.34
N GLU A 287 -29.49 -16.69 3.53
CA GLU A 287 -29.92 -17.09 4.89
C GLU A 287 -28.81 -17.79 5.68
N THR A 288 -27.99 -18.61 5.02
CA THR A 288 -26.79 -19.25 5.59
C THR A 288 -25.79 -18.21 6.10
N ASP A 289 -25.62 -17.13 5.34
CA ASP A 289 -24.65 -16.08 5.61
C ASP A 289 -25.13 -15.21 6.78
N LYS A 290 -26.45 -14.97 6.86
CA LYS A 290 -27.09 -14.33 8.02
C LYS A 290 -26.90 -15.16 9.30
N LEU A 291 -27.00 -16.49 9.21
CA LEU A 291 -26.77 -17.38 10.36
C LEU A 291 -25.31 -17.33 10.84
N GLU A 292 -24.34 -17.38 9.93
CA GLU A 292 -22.91 -17.27 10.28
C GLU A 292 -22.58 -15.90 10.87
N LYS A 293 -23.13 -14.82 10.31
CA LYS A 293 -23.03 -13.47 10.93
C LYS A 293 -23.67 -13.42 12.32
N GLY A 294 -24.82 -14.06 12.52
CA GLY A 294 -25.47 -14.17 13.82
C GLY A 294 -24.58 -14.89 14.86
N LYS A 295 -23.89 -15.96 14.45
CA LYS A 295 -22.88 -16.64 15.28
C LYS A 295 -21.69 -15.71 15.58
N ALA A 296 -21.20 -14.99 14.57
CA ALA A 296 -20.10 -14.03 14.72
C ALA A 296 -20.43 -12.94 15.74
N ILE A 297 -21.63 -12.36 15.68
CA ILE A 297 -22.10 -11.34 16.63
C ILE A 297 -22.23 -11.92 18.04
N ARG A 298 -22.79 -13.13 18.19
CA ARG A 298 -22.89 -13.80 19.48
C ARG A 298 -21.53 -14.06 20.11
N GLU A 299 -20.53 -14.38 19.29
CA GLU A 299 -19.17 -14.62 19.74
C GLU A 299 -18.43 -13.30 20.06
N ALA A 300 -18.65 -12.26 19.27
CA ALA A 300 -18.18 -10.91 19.55
C ALA A 300 -18.75 -10.36 20.88
N ALA A 301 -19.97 -10.75 21.27
CA ALA A 301 -20.54 -10.37 22.57
C ALA A 301 -19.79 -10.99 23.77
N LYS A 302 -19.02 -12.06 23.56
CA LYS A 302 -18.18 -12.72 24.58
C LYS A 302 -16.71 -12.28 24.50
N ARG A 303 -16.41 -11.25 23.71
CA ARG A 303 -15.05 -10.74 23.49
C ARG A 303 -14.48 -10.08 24.75
N VAL A 304 -13.20 -10.31 24.99
CA VAL A 304 -12.44 -9.64 26.05
C VAL A 304 -11.98 -8.28 25.54
N GLN A 305 -12.29 -7.21 26.27
CA GLN A 305 -11.79 -5.87 25.93
C GLN A 305 -10.27 -5.82 26.17
N LEU A 306 -9.52 -5.53 25.12
CA LEU A 306 -8.08 -5.39 25.19
C LEU A 306 -7.67 -3.95 25.49
N GLY A 307 -6.58 -3.81 26.25
CA GLY A 307 -5.96 -2.53 26.57
C GLY A 307 -4.55 -2.72 27.10
N PRO A 308 -3.89 -1.66 27.60
CA PRO A 308 -2.53 -1.73 28.12
C PRO A 308 -2.37 -2.73 29.27
N GLU A 309 -3.37 -2.84 30.13
CA GLU A 309 -3.39 -3.78 31.25
C GLU A 309 -3.87 -5.19 30.86
N SER A 310 -4.69 -5.31 29.81
CA SER A 310 -5.29 -6.56 29.33
C SER A 310 -4.76 -6.93 27.93
N LEU A 311 -3.57 -7.51 27.90
CA LEU A 311 -2.95 -7.95 26.65
C LEU A 311 -3.62 -9.21 26.08
N PRO A 312 -3.66 -9.37 24.74
CA PRO A 312 -4.14 -10.58 24.11
C PRO A 312 -3.22 -11.75 24.39
N SER A 313 -3.80 -12.94 24.51
CA SER A 313 -3.04 -14.18 24.46
C SER A 313 -2.61 -14.46 23.01
N ILE A 314 -1.36 -14.88 22.82
CA ILE A 314 -0.81 -15.19 21.49
C ILE A 314 -0.64 -16.70 21.38
N CYS A 315 -1.37 -17.31 20.44
CA CYS A 315 -1.18 -18.69 20.04
C CYS A 315 -0.37 -18.73 18.75
N PHE A 316 0.81 -19.34 18.82
CA PHE A 316 1.72 -19.44 17.69
C PHE A 316 1.64 -20.82 17.04
N TYR A 317 1.24 -20.86 15.77
CA TYR A 317 1.25 -22.05 14.93
C TYR A 317 2.54 -22.09 14.12
N THR A 318 3.38 -23.06 14.44
CA THR A 318 4.64 -23.31 13.72
C THR A 318 4.44 -24.35 12.63
N LEU A 319 4.72 -23.98 11.38
CA LEU A 319 4.74 -24.92 10.26
C LEU A 319 6.04 -25.71 10.25
N LEU A 320 5.96 -26.96 10.72
CA LEU A 320 7.07 -27.92 10.72
C LEU A 320 7.29 -28.53 9.33
N ASN A 321 8.54 -28.94 9.04
CA ASN A 321 8.97 -29.54 7.77
C ASN A 321 8.65 -28.67 6.54
N SER A 322 8.64 -27.34 6.71
CA SER A 322 8.31 -26.41 5.63
C SER A 322 9.53 -26.03 4.78
N GLY A 323 10.77 -26.38 5.14
CA GLY A 323 11.97 -26.31 4.25
C GLY A 323 12.11 -25.03 3.40
N HIS A 324 11.73 -23.86 3.92
CA HIS A 324 11.64 -22.57 3.21
C HIS A 324 10.65 -22.51 2.02
N THR A 325 9.75 -23.48 1.90
CA THR A 325 8.73 -23.53 0.86
C THR A 325 7.46 -22.77 1.22
N ALA A 326 7.17 -22.49 2.49
CA ALA A 326 5.96 -21.77 2.90
C ALA A 326 6.14 -20.24 2.74
N ILE A 327 5.41 -19.64 1.79
CA ILE A 327 5.53 -18.22 1.47
C ILE A 327 4.51 -17.40 2.25
N CYS A 328 3.24 -17.80 2.21
CA CYS A 328 2.13 -17.07 2.80
C CYS A 328 1.19 -17.97 3.59
N ALA A 329 0.49 -17.37 4.54
CA ALA A 329 -0.59 -18.02 5.26
C ALA A 329 -1.79 -17.07 5.40
N ASP A 330 -2.98 -17.63 5.52
CA ASP A 330 -4.21 -16.90 5.87
C ASP A 330 -5.10 -17.79 6.74
N ILE A 331 -5.83 -17.17 7.66
CA ILE A 331 -6.75 -17.85 8.58
C ILE A 331 -8.16 -17.32 8.34
N CYS A 332 -9.13 -18.22 8.30
CA CYS A 332 -10.55 -17.87 8.16
C CYS A 332 -11.04 -17.02 9.36
N ASP A 333 -12.04 -16.16 9.16
CA ASP A 333 -12.58 -15.26 10.22
C ASP A 333 -13.08 -15.99 11.47
N ASP A 334 -13.61 -17.21 11.33
CA ASP A 334 -14.02 -18.06 12.44
C ASP A 334 -12.89 -18.91 13.03
N SER A 335 -11.66 -18.74 12.52
CA SER A 335 -10.45 -19.43 12.93
C SER A 335 -10.52 -20.96 12.81
N THR A 336 -11.41 -21.49 11.96
CA THR A 336 -11.57 -22.95 11.77
C THR A 336 -10.59 -23.55 10.77
N LEU A 337 -10.20 -22.78 9.75
CA LEU A 337 -9.35 -23.21 8.65
C LEU A 337 -8.10 -22.35 8.56
N LEU A 338 -6.98 -22.99 8.23
CA LEU A 338 -5.70 -22.38 7.91
C LEU A 338 -5.32 -22.78 6.48
N ALA A 339 -4.98 -21.82 5.62
CA ALA A 339 -4.44 -22.09 4.30
C ALA A 339 -3.02 -21.54 4.19
N VAL A 340 -2.14 -22.31 3.54
CA VAL A 340 -0.74 -21.92 3.29
C VAL A 340 -0.43 -22.13 1.81
N GLY A 341 0.14 -21.10 1.20
CA GLY A 341 0.68 -21.13 -0.15
C GLY A 341 2.16 -21.49 -0.14
N PHE A 342 2.55 -22.40 -1.03
CA PHE A 342 3.92 -22.89 -1.12
C PHE A 342 4.62 -22.40 -2.40
N ASN A 343 5.94 -22.36 -2.34
CA ASN A 343 6.81 -22.09 -3.48
C ASN A 343 6.64 -23.15 -4.58
N ASN A 344 6.36 -24.40 -4.21
CA ASN A 344 6.21 -25.51 -5.14
C ASN A 344 4.80 -25.57 -5.78
N SER A 345 4.12 -24.43 -5.95
CA SER A 345 2.82 -24.26 -6.63
C SER A 345 1.57 -24.92 -6.02
N TYR A 346 1.71 -25.67 -4.93
CA TYR A 346 0.55 -26.23 -4.25
C TYR A 346 0.09 -25.33 -3.10
N ILE A 347 -1.19 -25.45 -2.76
CA ILE A 347 -1.80 -24.82 -1.60
C ILE A 347 -2.24 -25.93 -0.67
N LYS A 348 -2.01 -25.77 0.63
CA LYS A 348 -2.47 -26.74 1.62
C LYS A 348 -3.41 -26.06 2.60
N VAL A 349 -4.52 -26.73 2.90
CA VAL A 349 -5.55 -26.26 3.82
C VAL A 349 -5.66 -27.26 4.97
N TRP A 350 -5.62 -26.76 6.20
CA TRP A 350 -5.77 -27.53 7.42
C TRP A 350 -7.02 -27.08 8.17
N THR A 351 -7.64 -28.01 8.90
CA THR A 351 -8.56 -27.66 9.98
C THR A 351 -7.78 -27.42 11.28
N LEU A 352 -8.09 -26.33 11.97
CA LEU A 352 -7.58 -26.01 13.31
C LEU A 352 -8.50 -26.54 14.41
N THR A 353 -9.69 -27.02 14.05
CA THR A 353 -10.70 -27.53 14.99
C THR A 353 -10.82 -29.05 14.88
N THR A 354 -11.56 -29.66 15.81
CA THR A 354 -11.84 -31.11 15.79
C THR A 354 -12.73 -31.53 14.62
N ILE A 355 -13.38 -30.57 13.96
CA ILE A 355 -14.22 -30.80 12.78
C ILE A 355 -13.31 -31.07 11.59
N ARG A 356 -13.42 -32.28 11.04
CA ARG A 356 -12.64 -32.72 9.88
C ARG A 356 -13.22 -32.14 8.59
N LEU A 357 -12.34 -31.90 7.62
CA LEU A 357 -12.70 -31.41 6.30
C LEU A 357 -13.55 -32.48 5.60
N ARG A 358 -14.67 -32.08 4.99
CA ARG A 358 -15.51 -32.96 4.19
C ARG A 358 -15.46 -32.54 2.73
N GLY A 359 -15.48 -33.50 1.83
CA GLY A 359 -15.69 -33.28 0.40
C GLY A 359 -17.16 -33.45 0.02
N MET A 360 -17.60 -32.78 -1.03
CA MET A 360 -18.90 -33.06 -1.66
C MET A 360 -18.88 -34.44 -2.33
N LYS A 361 -20.01 -35.16 -2.33
CA LYS A 361 -20.18 -36.44 -3.05
C LYS A 361 -20.02 -36.23 -4.56
N SER A 362 -19.71 -37.32 -5.29
CA SER A 362 -19.66 -37.30 -6.75
C SER A 362 -21.00 -36.91 -7.39
N ALA A 363 -20.95 -36.35 -8.59
CA ALA A 363 -22.13 -35.86 -9.31
C ALA A 363 -23.25 -36.91 -9.45
N GLU A 364 -22.90 -38.18 -9.64
CA GLU A 364 -23.86 -39.30 -9.71
C GLU A 364 -24.61 -39.50 -8.40
N LYS A 365 -23.88 -39.57 -7.27
CA LYS A 365 -24.47 -39.75 -5.94
C LYS A 365 -25.25 -38.54 -5.45
N LEU A 366 -25.00 -37.36 -6.03
CA LEU A 366 -25.75 -36.14 -5.73
C LEU A 366 -27.11 -36.10 -6.42
N GLN A 367 -27.31 -36.81 -7.54
CA GLN A 367 -28.60 -36.85 -8.25
C GLN A 367 -29.69 -37.55 -7.44
N ASP A 368 -29.29 -38.54 -6.63
CA ASP A 368 -30.20 -39.32 -5.78
C ASP A 368 -30.62 -38.58 -4.50
N ILE A 369 -30.06 -37.40 -4.23
CA ILE A 369 -30.36 -36.63 -3.03
C ILE A 369 -31.57 -35.74 -3.29
N ASP A 370 -32.60 -35.92 -2.48
CA ASP A 370 -33.77 -35.04 -2.47
C ASP A 370 -33.35 -33.60 -2.13
N ARG A 371 -33.71 -32.66 -3.03
CA ARG A 371 -33.40 -31.23 -2.97
C ARG A 371 -34.23 -30.48 -1.92
N GLU A 372 -35.37 -31.04 -1.52
CA GLU A 372 -36.30 -30.41 -0.58
C GLU A 372 -36.05 -30.80 0.88
N ALA A 373 -35.13 -31.75 1.13
CA ALA A 373 -34.83 -32.17 2.49
C ALA A 373 -34.12 -31.06 3.29
N GLY A 374 -34.56 -30.82 4.53
CA GLY A 374 -33.96 -29.77 5.38
C GLY A 374 -32.46 -29.95 5.68
N ASP A 375 -31.93 -31.16 5.50
CA ASP A 375 -30.53 -31.56 5.72
C ASP A 375 -29.77 -31.86 4.42
N VAL A 376 -30.26 -31.41 3.25
CA VAL A 376 -29.63 -31.60 1.94
C VAL A 376 -28.12 -31.36 1.98
N LEU A 377 -27.68 -30.21 2.53
CA LEU A 377 -26.27 -29.84 2.55
C LEU A 377 -25.40 -30.84 3.33
N VAL A 378 -25.93 -31.44 4.39
CA VAL A 378 -25.21 -32.49 5.14
C VAL A 378 -25.15 -33.77 4.32
N ARG A 379 -26.27 -34.14 3.68
CA ARG A 379 -26.37 -35.32 2.82
C ARG A 379 -25.51 -35.22 1.57
N MET A 380 -25.26 -34.01 1.06
CA MET A 380 -24.40 -33.75 -0.10
C MET A 380 -22.91 -33.99 0.21
N MET A 381 -22.52 -33.98 1.49
CA MET A 381 -21.13 -34.20 1.88
C MET A 381 -20.84 -35.70 2.08
N GLU A 382 -19.64 -36.11 1.70
CA GLU A 382 -19.17 -37.48 1.88
C GLU A 382 -18.70 -37.69 3.33
N GLU A 383 -19.23 -38.72 4.00
CA GLU A 383 -18.92 -38.99 5.41
C GLU A 383 -17.59 -39.70 5.64
N LYS A 384 -17.07 -40.37 4.60
CA LYS A 384 -15.81 -41.14 4.64
C LYS A 384 -14.57 -40.27 4.46
N ASP A 385 -14.70 -39.18 3.72
CA ASP A 385 -13.63 -38.22 3.41
C ASP A 385 -13.42 -37.27 4.59
N ARG A 386 -12.76 -37.76 5.64
CA ARG A 386 -12.51 -37.05 6.90
C ARG A 386 -11.02 -36.79 7.09
N ASP A 387 -10.48 -35.93 6.24
CA ASP A 387 -9.08 -35.51 6.32
C ASP A 387 -8.90 -34.30 7.24
N THR A 388 -7.75 -34.24 7.91
CA THR A 388 -7.33 -33.06 8.69
C THR A 388 -6.66 -32.00 7.82
N CYS A 389 -6.19 -32.38 6.63
CA CYS A 389 -5.61 -31.47 5.67
C CYS A 389 -5.89 -31.92 4.23
N ARG A 390 -6.01 -30.96 3.32
CA ARG A 390 -6.14 -31.20 1.88
C ARG A 390 -5.15 -30.35 1.10
N THR A 391 -4.65 -30.89 0.00
CA THR A 391 -3.73 -30.21 -0.91
C THR A 391 -4.45 -29.88 -2.20
N LEU A 392 -4.35 -28.64 -2.64
CA LEU A 392 -4.90 -28.12 -3.88
C LEU A 392 -3.77 -27.96 -4.89
N TYR A 393 -3.92 -28.61 -6.04
CA TYR A 393 -2.98 -28.55 -7.16
C TYR A 393 -3.60 -27.79 -8.32
N GLY A 394 -2.80 -26.93 -8.95
CA GLY A 394 -3.21 -26.30 -10.20
C GLY A 394 -2.28 -25.20 -10.68
N HIS A 395 -1.72 -24.38 -9.78
CA HIS A 395 -0.77 -23.34 -10.17
C HIS A 395 0.48 -23.93 -10.80
N SER A 396 1.18 -23.11 -11.58
CA SER A 396 2.42 -23.49 -12.27
C SER A 396 3.66 -22.75 -11.75
N GLY A 397 3.49 -21.86 -10.77
CA GLY A 397 4.57 -21.12 -10.11
C GLY A 397 4.30 -20.94 -8.61
N SER A 398 5.16 -20.20 -7.93
CA SER A 398 5.06 -19.96 -6.49
C SER A 398 3.74 -19.27 -6.13
N VAL A 399 3.14 -19.63 -4.99
CA VAL A 399 1.90 -18.98 -4.50
C VAL A 399 2.28 -17.90 -3.49
N PHE A 400 2.09 -16.63 -3.87
CA PHE A 400 2.52 -15.48 -3.05
C PHE A 400 1.49 -15.06 -2.00
N LYS A 401 0.20 -15.25 -2.27
CA LYS A 401 -0.87 -15.00 -1.30
C LYS A 401 -2.05 -15.94 -1.48
N VAL A 402 -2.70 -16.22 -0.36
CA VAL A 402 -3.97 -16.94 -0.27
C VAL A 402 -4.93 -16.10 0.58
N ALA A 403 -6.22 -16.09 0.25
CA ALA A 403 -7.24 -15.36 1.00
C ALA A 403 -8.56 -16.15 1.10
N PHE A 404 -9.07 -16.34 2.32
CA PHE A 404 -10.39 -16.93 2.55
C PHE A 404 -11.51 -15.95 2.27
N ASP A 405 -12.63 -16.45 1.75
CA ASP A 405 -13.86 -15.66 1.69
C ASP A 405 -14.41 -15.42 3.11
N PRO A 406 -15.17 -14.33 3.34
CA PRO A 406 -15.79 -14.07 4.64
C PRO A 406 -16.74 -15.18 5.13
N PHE A 407 -17.18 -16.06 4.23
CA PHE A 407 -18.18 -17.10 4.48
C PHE A 407 -17.63 -18.53 4.42
N LYS A 408 -16.30 -18.73 4.42
CA LYS A 408 -15.59 -20.03 4.42
C LYS A 408 -16.01 -21.04 3.33
N THR A 409 -16.54 -20.56 2.20
CA THR A 409 -16.95 -21.39 1.06
C THR A 409 -15.90 -21.44 -0.05
N LEU A 410 -15.09 -20.39 -0.17
CA LEU A 410 -14.21 -20.14 -1.30
C LEU A 410 -12.82 -19.70 -0.82
N LEU A 411 -11.82 -20.04 -1.61
CA LEU A 411 -10.44 -19.61 -1.39
C LEU A 411 -9.92 -18.93 -2.64
N LEU A 412 -9.26 -17.80 -2.50
CA LEU A 412 -8.48 -17.18 -3.55
C LEU A 412 -7.00 -17.49 -3.36
N SER A 413 -6.30 -17.68 -4.46
CA SER A 413 -4.83 -17.72 -4.47
C SER A 413 -4.29 -16.94 -5.64
N CYS A 414 -3.12 -16.34 -5.44
CA CYS A 414 -2.37 -15.65 -6.48
C CYS A 414 -0.96 -16.24 -6.59
N SER A 415 -0.42 -16.23 -7.80
CA SER A 415 0.82 -16.92 -8.12
C SER A 415 1.70 -16.13 -9.09
N GLU A 416 2.97 -16.53 -9.14
CA GLU A 416 3.93 -16.13 -10.15
C GLU A 416 3.46 -16.45 -11.58
N ASP A 417 2.58 -17.45 -11.76
CA ASP A 417 2.03 -17.84 -13.07
C ASP A 417 1.09 -16.81 -13.71
N SER A 418 1.03 -15.58 -13.19
CA SER A 418 0.16 -14.45 -13.58
C SER A 418 -1.35 -14.68 -13.40
N THR A 419 -1.74 -15.78 -12.75
CA THR A 419 -3.15 -16.12 -12.53
C THR A 419 -3.58 -15.94 -11.08
N VAL A 420 -4.83 -15.50 -10.91
CA VAL A 420 -5.56 -15.62 -9.65
C VAL A 420 -6.54 -16.77 -9.79
N ARG A 421 -6.59 -17.69 -8.83
CA ARG A 421 -7.47 -18.86 -8.90
C ARG A 421 -8.48 -18.84 -7.77
N LEU A 422 -9.71 -19.21 -8.11
CA LEU A 422 -10.80 -19.45 -7.17
C LEU A 422 -10.93 -20.95 -6.92
N TRP A 423 -10.92 -21.35 -5.67
CA TRP A 423 -11.08 -22.73 -5.25
C TRP A 423 -12.36 -22.89 -4.44
N SER A 424 -13.05 -23.99 -4.65
CA SER A 424 -14.17 -24.40 -3.80
C SER A 424 -13.64 -25.16 -2.58
N LEU A 425 -14.01 -24.75 -1.38
CA LEU A 425 -13.73 -25.50 -0.14
C LEU A 425 -14.72 -26.64 0.11
N GLN A 426 -15.71 -26.82 -0.76
CA GLN A 426 -16.65 -27.94 -0.73
C GLN A 426 -16.20 -29.05 -1.69
N CYS A 427 -15.84 -28.68 -2.91
CA CYS A 427 -15.39 -29.63 -3.94
C CYS A 427 -13.87 -29.88 -3.92
N TRP A 428 -13.10 -29.01 -3.25
CA TRP A 428 -11.63 -29.06 -3.21
C TRP A 428 -10.97 -29.02 -4.59
N SER A 429 -11.59 -28.29 -5.52
CA SER A 429 -11.16 -28.12 -6.90
C SER A 429 -11.09 -26.64 -7.28
N CYS A 430 -10.31 -26.34 -8.32
CA CYS A 430 -10.26 -25.01 -8.93
C CYS A 430 -11.54 -24.79 -9.75
N LEU A 431 -12.27 -23.72 -9.44
CA LEU A 431 -13.48 -23.32 -10.16
C LEU A 431 -13.16 -22.42 -11.34
N VAL A 432 -12.35 -21.38 -11.11
CA VAL A 432 -12.08 -20.31 -12.08
C VAL A 432 -10.61 -19.92 -12.00
N ALA A 433 -10.00 -19.64 -13.16
CA ALA A 433 -8.69 -19.03 -13.27
C ALA A 433 -8.82 -17.66 -13.95
N TYR A 434 -8.66 -16.59 -13.16
CA TYR A 434 -8.68 -15.21 -13.64
C TYR A 434 -7.33 -14.87 -14.26
N ARG A 435 -7.38 -14.44 -15.51
CA ARG A 435 -6.22 -13.99 -16.28
C ARG A 435 -6.41 -12.52 -16.63
N GLY A 436 -5.45 -11.70 -16.25
CA GLY A 436 -5.45 -10.28 -16.63
C GLY A 436 -4.23 -9.51 -16.17
N HIS A 437 -3.47 -10.00 -15.18
CA HIS A 437 -2.09 -9.55 -15.00
C HIS A 437 -1.21 -10.17 -16.09
N ALA A 438 -0.27 -9.37 -16.61
CA ALA A 438 0.74 -9.86 -17.57
C ALA A 438 1.97 -10.46 -16.87
N TRP A 439 2.18 -10.10 -15.59
CA TRP A 439 3.28 -10.57 -14.75
C TRP A 439 2.75 -11.20 -13.45
N SER A 440 3.66 -11.54 -12.54
CA SER A 440 3.37 -12.13 -11.23
C SER A 440 2.37 -11.30 -10.42
N VAL A 441 1.55 -12.00 -9.64
CA VAL A 441 0.56 -11.40 -8.75
C VAL A 441 1.01 -11.61 -7.30
N TRP A 442 1.32 -10.52 -6.61
CA TRP A 442 1.94 -10.54 -5.28
C TRP A 442 0.91 -10.70 -4.15
N ASP A 443 -0.25 -10.06 -4.27
CA ASP A 443 -1.26 -10.07 -3.22
C ASP A 443 -2.68 -10.22 -3.78
N VAL A 444 -3.56 -10.83 -2.99
CA VAL A 444 -4.98 -10.97 -3.29
C VAL A 444 -5.78 -10.89 -2.00
N ARG A 445 -6.86 -10.10 -2.01
CA ARG A 445 -7.78 -9.97 -0.86
C ARG A 445 -9.23 -9.96 -1.30
N TRP A 446 -10.07 -10.59 -0.49
CA TRP A 446 -11.52 -10.52 -0.62
C TRP A 446 -12.06 -9.19 -0.11
N SER A 447 -13.19 -8.76 -0.68
CA SER A 447 -14.06 -7.79 -0.04
C SER A 447 -14.61 -8.37 1.28
N PRO A 448 -14.73 -7.55 2.34
CA PRO A 448 -15.41 -7.93 3.59
C PRO A 448 -16.85 -8.45 3.42
N HIS A 449 -17.51 -8.14 2.31
CA HIS A 449 -18.87 -8.61 1.99
C HIS A 449 -18.89 -9.77 0.99
N GLY A 450 -17.73 -10.25 0.56
CA GLY A 450 -17.60 -11.26 -0.49
C GLY A 450 -17.93 -10.70 -1.88
N HIS A 451 -18.08 -11.61 -2.85
CA HIS A 451 -18.33 -11.35 -4.28
C HIS A 451 -17.22 -10.62 -5.05
N TYR A 452 -16.69 -9.51 -4.52
CA TYR A 452 -15.56 -8.78 -5.08
C TYR A 452 -14.24 -9.21 -4.44
N PHE A 453 -13.17 -9.12 -5.20
CA PHE A 453 -11.81 -9.27 -4.71
C PHE A 453 -10.86 -8.36 -5.48
N ALA A 454 -9.70 -8.09 -4.90
CA ALA A 454 -8.68 -7.25 -5.48
C ALA A 454 -7.37 -8.01 -5.56
N SER A 455 -6.61 -7.76 -6.61
CA SER A 455 -5.27 -8.32 -6.80
C SER A 455 -4.26 -7.21 -7.03
N ALA A 456 -3.02 -7.45 -6.60
CA ALA A 456 -1.87 -6.58 -6.81
C ALA A 456 -0.78 -7.34 -7.55
N GLY A 457 -0.12 -6.71 -8.52
CA GLY A 457 0.88 -7.38 -9.34
C GLY A 457 2.06 -6.52 -9.73
N HIS A 458 3.01 -7.18 -10.40
CA HIS A 458 4.24 -6.60 -10.93
C HIS A 458 4.00 -5.71 -12.17
N ASP A 459 2.80 -5.68 -12.74
CA ASP A 459 2.45 -4.68 -13.79
C ASP A 459 2.28 -3.26 -13.25
N ARG A 460 2.60 -2.99 -11.98
CA ARG A 460 2.38 -1.70 -11.30
C ARG A 460 0.90 -1.31 -11.21
N THR A 461 0.01 -2.28 -11.34
CA THR A 461 -1.44 -2.08 -11.23
C THR A 461 -2.04 -2.96 -10.16
N ALA A 462 -3.08 -2.44 -9.51
CA ALA A 462 -4.03 -3.28 -8.79
C ALA A 462 -5.31 -3.42 -9.62
N ARG A 463 -6.00 -4.54 -9.51
CA ARG A 463 -7.24 -4.80 -10.24
C ARG A 463 -8.37 -5.20 -9.29
N LEU A 464 -9.57 -4.70 -9.56
CA LEU A 464 -10.81 -5.11 -8.92
C LEU A 464 -11.51 -6.14 -9.79
N TRP A 465 -11.95 -7.21 -9.19
CA TRP A 465 -12.60 -8.34 -9.84
C TRP A 465 -13.92 -8.65 -9.17
N ALA A 466 -14.80 -9.30 -9.91
CA ALA A 466 -15.96 -9.99 -9.36
C ALA A 466 -15.87 -11.48 -9.69
N THR A 467 -16.43 -12.29 -8.79
CA THR A 467 -16.38 -13.76 -8.88
C THR A 467 -17.10 -14.37 -10.09
N ASP A 468 -18.04 -13.63 -10.67
CA ASP A 468 -18.85 -14.00 -11.83
C ASP A 468 -18.25 -13.53 -13.17
N HIS A 469 -17.32 -12.58 -13.15
CA HIS A 469 -16.71 -11.99 -14.34
C HIS A 469 -15.26 -12.47 -14.52
N HIS A 470 -14.90 -12.87 -15.74
CA HIS A 470 -13.53 -13.32 -16.04
C HIS A 470 -12.55 -12.15 -16.24
N GLN A 471 -13.06 -10.95 -16.57
CA GLN A 471 -12.29 -9.75 -16.77
C GLN A 471 -12.33 -8.84 -15.53
N PRO A 472 -11.29 -8.03 -15.30
CA PRO A 472 -11.29 -7.08 -14.19
C PRO A 472 -12.36 -6.01 -14.41
N LEU A 473 -13.09 -5.67 -13.35
CA LEU A 473 -14.08 -4.60 -13.36
C LEU A 473 -13.42 -3.22 -13.37
N ARG A 474 -12.30 -3.08 -12.65
CA ARG A 474 -11.51 -1.84 -12.58
C ARG A 474 -10.02 -2.16 -12.57
N ILE A 475 -9.26 -1.24 -13.13
CA ILE A 475 -7.80 -1.24 -13.11
C ILE A 475 -7.36 0.05 -12.41
N PHE A 476 -6.63 -0.10 -11.33
CA PHE A 476 -6.03 0.99 -10.56
C PHE A 476 -4.60 1.17 -11.04
N ALA A 477 -4.42 2.11 -11.97
CA ALA A 477 -3.13 2.47 -12.53
C ALA A 477 -2.68 3.84 -11.99
N GLY A 478 -1.41 3.93 -11.61
CA GLY A 478 -0.81 5.18 -11.16
C GLY A 478 0.45 5.00 -10.32
N HIS A 479 0.64 3.83 -9.71
CA HIS A 479 1.90 3.48 -9.05
C HIS A 479 3.07 3.47 -10.03
N LEU A 480 4.26 3.81 -9.54
CA LEU A 480 5.45 3.94 -10.38
C LEU A 480 6.26 2.64 -10.47
N SER A 481 6.07 1.76 -9.50
CA SER A 481 6.69 0.43 -9.39
C SER A 481 5.63 -0.58 -8.93
N ASP A 482 6.07 -1.80 -8.62
CA ASP A 482 5.21 -2.94 -8.29
C ASP A 482 4.22 -2.64 -7.18
N VAL A 483 3.03 -3.26 -7.25
CA VAL A 483 2.08 -3.22 -6.14
C VAL A 483 2.26 -4.48 -5.30
N ASP A 484 2.81 -4.32 -4.11
CA ASP A 484 3.20 -5.42 -3.22
C ASP A 484 2.06 -5.90 -2.32
N CYS A 485 1.17 -5.00 -1.93
CA CYS A 485 0.06 -5.35 -1.05
C CYS A 485 -1.24 -4.62 -1.41
N VAL A 486 -2.36 -5.29 -1.12
CA VAL A 486 -3.71 -4.75 -1.32
C VAL A 486 -4.60 -5.08 -0.14
N GLN A 487 -5.44 -4.14 0.27
CA GLN A 487 -6.41 -4.37 1.32
C GLN A 487 -7.70 -3.61 1.02
N PHE A 488 -8.85 -4.25 1.24
CA PHE A 488 -10.14 -3.57 1.20
C PHE A 488 -10.39 -2.80 2.49
N HIS A 489 -10.98 -1.61 2.34
CA HIS A 489 -11.59 -0.92 3.45
C HIS A 489 -12.79 -1.74 3.98
N PRO A 490 -13.11 -1.73 5.30
CA PRO A 490 -14.20 -2.52 5.88
C PRO A 490 -15.58 -2.34 5.21
N ASN A 491 -15.84 -1.16 4.60
CA ASN A 491 -17.06 -0.86 3.86
C ASN A 491 -17.05 -1.31 2.37
N SER A 492 -15.98 -1.95 1.90
CA SER A 492 -15.78 -2.42 0.50
C SER A 492 -15.76 -1.36 -0.61
N ASN A 493 -15.96 -0.06 -0.29
CA ASN A 493 -16.01 1.02 -1.27
C ASN A 493 -14.63 1.53 -1.69
N TYR A 494 -13.61 1.27 -0.88
CA TYR A 494 -12.25 1.72 -1.11
C TYR A 494 -11.26 0.58 -1.00
N ILE A 495 -10.17 0.70 -1.73
CA ILE A 495 -9.03 -0.23 -1.70
C ILE A 495 -7.77 0.57 -1.41
N ALA A 496 -6.98 0.13 -0.43
CA ALA A 496 -5.64 0.62 -0.22
C ALA A 496 -4.63 -0.30 -0.90
N THR A 497 -3.64 0.29 -1.56
CA THR A 497 -2.52 -0.42 -2.19
C THR A 497 -1.21 0.14 -1.67
N GLY A 498 -0.26 -0.74 -1.35
CA GLY A 498 1.13 -0.36 -1.06
C GLY A 498 2.01 -0.82 -2.21
N SER A 499 2.95 0.03 -2.62
CA SER A 499 3.83 -0.22 -3.75
C SER A 499 5.28 0.00 -3.40
N SER A 500 6.16 -0.70 -4.12
CA SER A 500 7.60 -0.51 -4.10
C SER A 500 8.05 0.92 -4.44
N ASP A 501 7.16 1.78 -4.94
CA ASP A 501 7.38 3.23 -5.06
C ASP A 501 7.39 4.00 -3.71
N ARG A 502 7.24 3.27 -2.59
CA ARG A 502 7.19 3.75 -1.20
C ARG A 502 5.95 4.57 -0.88
N THR A 503 4.92 4.49 -1.72
CA THR A 503 3.63 5.17 -1.49
C THR A 503 2.55 4.17 -1.14
N VAL A 504 1.62 4.61 -0.29
CA VAL A 504 0.34 3.93 -0.10
C VAL A 504 -0.73 4.77 -0.77
N ARG A 505 -1.58 4.16 -1.58
CA ARG A 505 -2.64 4.86 -2.32
C ARG A 505 -4.00 4.32 -1.93
N LEU A 506 -4.99 5.20 -1.89
CA LEU A 506 -6.39 4.83 -1.68
C LEU A 506 -7.18 5.07 -2.96
N TRP A 507 -7.92 4.06 -3.40
CA TRP A 507 -8.67 4.05 -4.64
C TRP A 507 -10.16 3.91 -4.35
N ASP A 508 -10.98 4.58 -5.17
CA ASP A 508 -12.43 4.40 -5.14
C ASP A 508 -12.84 3.24 -6.06
N CYS A 509 -13.56 2.25 -5.51
CA CYS A 509 -14.05 1.11 -6.27
C CYS A 509 -15.09 1.51 -7.34
N LEU A 510 -15.83 2.61 -7.14
CA LEU A 510 -16.88 3.03 -8.06
C LEU A 510 -16.29 3.63 -9.35
N THR A 511 -15.48 4.67 -9.18
CA THR A 511 -14.91 5.46 -10.29
C THR A 511 -13.58 4.92 -10.80
N GLY A 512 -12.84 4.16 -9.98
CA GLY A 512 -11.46 3.78 -10.27
C GLY A 512 -10.43 4.88 -10.00
N THR A 513 -10.86 6.05 -9.51
CA THR A 513 -9.96 7.19 -9.29
C THR A 513 -9.15 7.04 -8.02
N GLN A 514 -7.92 7.54 -8.06
CA GLN A 514 -7.11 7.73 -6.87
C GLN A 514 -7.70 8.85 -6.00
N VAL A 515 -7.92 8.57 -4.72
CA VAL A 515 -8.55 9.50 -3.75
C VAL A 515 -7.55 9.97 -2.71
N ARG A 516 -6.54 9.16 -2.37
CA ARG A 516 -5.43 9.55 -1.49
C ARG A 516 -4.10 9.06 -2.03
N ILE A 517 -3.06 9.86 -1.79
CA ILE A 517 -1.65 9.47 -1.87
C ILE A 517 -1.04 9.73 -0.50
N MET A 518 -0.48 8.69 0.11
CA MET A 518 0.15 8.73 1.42
C MET A 518 1.64 8.46 1.25
N THR A 519 2.44 9.49 1.50
CA THR A 519 3.90 9.50 1.40
C THR A 519 4.51 9.68 2.79
N GLY A 520 5.57 8.93 3.10
CA GLY A 520 6.21 8.94 4.41
C GLY A 520 6.93 7.64 4.77
N HIS A 521 6.65 6.55 4.06
CA HIS A 521 7.48 5.34 4.14
C HIS A 521 8.81 5.58 3.46
N LYS A 522 9.91 5.22 4.13
CA LYS A 522 11.27 5.34 3.59
C LYS A 522 11.65 4.12 2.76
N THR A 523 10.96 3.01 3.00
CA THR A 523 11.19 1.71 2.39
C THR A 523 9.90 1.14 1.79
N THR A 524 9.99 0.01 1.07
CA THR A 524 8.82 -0.58 0.41
C THR A 524 7.79 -1.10 1.44
N PRO A 525 6.50 -0.70 1.35
CA PRO A 525 5.43 -1.20 2.21
C PRO A 525 4.97 -2.60 1.78
N TYR A 526 5.26 -3.61 2.60
CA TYR A 526 4.84 -5.00 2.34
C TYR A 526 3.45 -5.34 2.85
N THR A 527 2.89 -4.52 3.73
CA THR A 527 1.62 -4.84 4.39
C THR A 527 0.84 -3.59 4.74
N VAL A 528 -0.48 -3.67 4.57
CA VAL A 528 -1.44 -2.61 4.88
C VAL A 528 -2.63 -3.23 5.59
N ALA A 529 -3.12 -2.57 6.63
CA ALA A 529 -4.29 -2.96 7.39
C ALA A 529 -5.18 -1.74 7.69
N PHE A 530 -6.50 -1.91 7.58
CA PHE A 530 -7.46 -0.90 8.03
C PHE A 530 -7.82 -1.11 9.49
N SER A 531 -8.00 -0.01 10.22
CA SER A 531 -8.62 -0.04 11.53
C SER A 531 -10.07 -0.48 11.43
N VAL A 532 -10.56 -1.15 12.46
CA VAL A 532 -11.95 -1.66 12.53
C VAL A 532 -12.97 -0.52 12.43
N CYS A 533 -12.63 0.69 12.88
CA CYS A 533 -13.50 1.86 12.76
C CYS A 533 -13.57 2.45 11.34
N GLY A 534 -12.69 2.03 10.43
CA GLY A 534 -12.58 2.55 9.06
C GLY A 534 -11.79 3.84 8.91
N ARG A 535 -11.58 4.66 9.95
CA ARG A 535 -10.91 5.97 9.81
C ARG A 535 -9.39 5.89 9.49
N TRP A 536 -8.71 4.84 9.95
CA TRP A 536 -7.25 4.78 9.96
C TRP A 536 -6.70 3.64 9.10
N ILE A 537 -5.51 3.87 8.53
CA ILE A 537 -4.71 2.85 7.83
C ILE A 537 -3.39 2.69 8.56
N ALA A 538 -3.01 1.46 8.90
CA ALA A 538 -1.65 1.13 9.32
C ALA A 538 -0.91 0.41 8.19
N SER A 539 0.38 0.69 8.05
CA SER A 539 1.20 0.15 6.97
C SER A 539 2.61 -0.12 7.47
N GLY A 540 3.19 -1.24 7.05
CA GLY A 540 4.50 -1.70 7.52
C GLY A 540 5.51 -1.79 6.38
N GLY A 541 6.68 -1.16 6.58
CA GLY A 541 7.77 -1.08 5.62
C GLY A 541 8.82 -2.19 5.76
N ALA A 542 9.70 -2.29 4.76
CA ALA A 542 10.86 -3.18 4.77
C ALA A 542 11.86 -2.82 5.88
N GLY A 543 12.01 -1.52 6.19
CA GLY A 543 12.89 -0.99 7.23
C GLY A 543 12.35 -1.17 8.66
N GLY A 544 11.25 -1.91 8.85
CA GLY A 544 10.67 -2.14 10.18
C GLY A 544 9.82 -0.99 10.72
N GLU A 545 9.66 0.07 9.93
CA GLU A 545 8.82 1.22 10.23
C GLU A 545 7.33 0.90 10.05
N ILE A 546 6.50 1.41 10.94
CA ILE A 546 5.04 1.30 10.86
C ILE A 546 4.46 2.70 10.86
N VAL A 547 3.74 3.05 9.80
CA VAL A 547 3.10 4.37 9.66
C VAL A 547 1.59 4.22 9.74
N VAL A 548 0.98 5.08 10.56
CA VAL A 548 -0.47 5.20 10.72
C VAL A 548 -0.95 6.49 10.06
N TRP A 549 -1.93 6.34 9.15
CA TRP A 549 -2.50 7.41 8.34
C TRP A 549 -3.94 7.68 8.73
N ASP A 550 -4.32 8.95 8.76
CA ASP A 550 -5.73 9.35 8.78
C ASP A 550 -6.26 9.38 7.34
N ILE A 551 -7.33 8.64 7.04
CA ILE A 551 -7.95 8.65 5.71
C ILE A 551 -8.60 10.01 5.41
N SER A 552 -9.10 10.70 6.44
CA SER A 552 -9.81 11.97 6.25
C SER A 552 -8.89 13.06 5.71
N THR A 553 -7.70 13.20 6.29
CA THR A 553 -6.69 14.22 5.92
C THR A 553 -5.69 13.71 4.90
N GLY A 554 -5.43 12.39 4.85
CA GLY A 554 -4.37 11.81 4.03
C GLY A 554 -2.95 12.08 4.56
N LEU A 555 -2.82 12.53 5.80
CA LEU A 555 -1.53 12.82 6.44
C LEU A 555 -1.10 11.69 7.39
N PRO A 556 0.22 11.48 7.57
CA PRO A 556 0.72 10.56 8.58
C PRO A 556 0.40 11.15 9.96
N MET A 557 -0.31 10.41 10.80
CA MET A 557 -0.57 10.80 12.19
C MET A 557 0.61 10.45 13.08
N SER A 558 1.13 9.23 12.93
CA SER A 558 2.33 8.79 13.63
C SER A 558 3.16 7.85 12.76
N THR A 559 4.47 8.05 12.82
CA THR A 559 5.45 7.09 12.33
C THR A 559 6.07 6.45 13.55
N LEU A 560 5.75 5.17 13.78
CA LEU A 560 6.40 4.40 14.83
C LEU A 560 7.85 4.16 14.41
N PRO A 561 8.84 4.42 15.29
CA PRO A 561 10.23 4.18 14.96
C PRO A 561 10.45 2.73 14.52
N PRO A 562 11.45 2.47 13.66
CA PRO A 562 11.82 1.12 13.26
C PRO A 562 12.38 0.37 14.47
N MET A 563 11.46 -0.19 15.24
CA MET A 563 11.78 -1.11 16.33
C MET A 563 11.94 -2.52 15.80
N HIS A 564 11.33 -2.85 14.66
CA HIS A 564 11.64 -4.06 13.94
C HIS A 564 12.93 -3.88 13.16
N VAL A 565 13.80 -4.89 13.19
CA VAL A 565 15.08 -4.86 12.47
C VAL A 565 14.91 -5.34 11.02
N ALA A 566 13.84 -6.07 10.75
CA ALA A 566 13.56 -6.68 9.46
C ALA A 566 12.15 -6.33 8.95
N PRO A 567 11.81 -6.66 7.69
CA PRO A 567 10.52 -6.32 7.07
C PRO A 567 9.31 -6.79 7.88
N VAL A 568 8.30 -5.92 7.97
CA VAL A 568 7.01 -6.25 8.59
C VAL A 568 6.10 -6.88 7.53
N HIS A 569 5.83 -8.18 7.62
CA HIS A 569 4.94 -8.86 6.66
C HIS A 569 3.49 -8.93 7.11
N ALA A 570 3.23 -8.88 8.42
CA ALA A 570 1.90 -9.05 8.96
C ALA A 570 1.53 -7.89 9.90
N LEU A 571 0.41 -7.24 9.61
CA LEU A 571 -0.27 -6.31 10.50
C LEU A 571 -1.69 -6.81 10.74
N ALA A 572 -2.13 -6.76 11.99
CA ALA A 572 -3.51 -7.07 12.34
C ALA A 572 -3.99 -6.14 13.45
N PHE A 573 -5.20 -5.60 13.29
CA PHE A 573 -5.88 -4.86 14.35
C PHE A 573 -6.68 -5.82 15.23
N SER A 574 -6.66 -5.56 16.53
CA SER A 574 -7.63 -6.14 17.45
C SER A 574 -9.06 -5.81 16.99
N ARG A 575 -10.01 -6.69 17.29
CA ARG A 575 -11.39 -6.51 16.81
C ARG A 575 -12.13 -5.35 17.48
N ASP A 576 -11.59 -4.83 18.58
CA ASP A 576 -12.06 -3.61 19.25
C ASP A 576 -11.35 -2.35 18.77
N GLY A 577 -10.28 -2.51 17.98
CA GLY A 577 -9.46 -1.41 17.48
C GLY A 577 -8.56 -0.76 18.53
N THR A 578 -8.34 -1.37 19.70
CA THR A 578 -7.51 -0.79 20.77
C THR A 578 -6.03 -1.12 20.63
N ILE A 579 -5.70 -2.30 20.11
CA ILE A 579 -4.33 -2.78 19.91
C ILE A 579 -4.07 -3.04 18.42
N LEU A 580 -2.87 -2.66 17.97
CA LEU A 580 -2.27 -3.07 16.70
C LEU A 580 -1.18 -4.11 16.97
N SER A 581 -1.21 -5.24 16.26
CA SER A 581 -0.13 -6.23 16.31
C SER A 581 0.68 -6.21 15.02
N SER A 582 2.00 -6.23 15.14
CA SER A 582 2.94 -6.34 14.03
C SER A 582 3.80 -7.60 14.14
N GLY A 583 4.02 -8.25 13.00
CA GLY A 583 4.86 -9.42 12.86
C GLY A 583 5.90 -9.20 11.77
N SER A 584 7.16 -9.40 12.13
CA SER A 584 8.32 -9.18 11.25
C SER A 584 9.10 -10.47 10.99
N LEU A 585 9.94 -10.45 9.95
CA LEU A 585 10.95 -11.48 9.70
C LEU A 585 12.02 -11.57 10.80
N ASP A 586 12.13 -10.55 11.66
CA ASP A 586 13.03 -10.55 12.82
C ASP A 586 12.61 -11.57 13.90
N SER A 587 11.58 -12.38 13.61
CA SER A 587 11.02 -13.38 14.52
C SER A 587 10.44 -12.76 15.80
N THR A 588 9.93 -11.52 15.73
CA THR A 588 9.25 -10.87 16.86
C THR A 588 7.82 -10.43 16.51
N ILE A 589 6.93 -10.60 17.49
CA ILE A 589 5.58 -10.05 17.49
C ILE A 589 5.58 -8.84 18.41
N LYS A 590 5.15 -7.68 17.94
CA LYS A 590 5.02 -6.48 18.79
C LYS A 590 3.56 -6.06 18.88
N LEU A 591 3.15 -5.64 20.07
CA LEU A 591 1.83 -5.12 20.36
C LEU A 591 1.93 -3.63 20.67
N TRP A 592 1.12 -2.85 19.98
CA TRP A 592 1.09 -1.39 20.06
C TRP A 592 -0.26 -0.93 20.59
N ASP A 593 -0.25 0.04 21.49
CA ASP A 593 -1.48 0.71 21.93
C ASP A 593 -1.93 1.69 20.85
N PHE A 594 -3.01 1.33 20.17
CA PHE A 594 -3.57 2.16 19.11
C PHE A 594 -4.36 3.34 19.65
N THR A 595 -4.95 3.22 20.84
CA THR A 595 -5.74 4.32 21.43
C THR A 595 -4.86 5.53 21.70
N LEU A 596 -3.67 5.30 22.26
CA LEU A 596 -2.66 6.33 22.49
C LEU A 596 -2.13 6.94 21.19
N ILE A 597 -2.00 6.14 20.13
CA ILE A 597 -1.58 6.62 18.80
C ILE A 597 -2.61 7.59 18.22
N THR A 598 -3.90 7.28 18.40
CA THR A 598 -5.01 8.05 17.82
C THR A 598 -5.49 9.24 18.66
N ASP A 599 -5.01 9.38 19.89
CA ASP A 599 -5.46 10.44 20.78
C ASP A 599 -4.90 11.81 20.32
N GLU A 600 -5.76 12.58 19.63
CA GLU A 600 -5.46 13.90 19.07
C GLU A 600 -4.99 14.90 20.15
N SER A 601 -5.38 14.72 21.41
CA SER A 601 -5.01 15.60 22.53
C SER A 601 -3.50 15.66 22.80
N LEU A 602 -2.75 14.61 22.45
CA LEU A 602 -1.30 14.56 22.57
C LEU A 602 -0.56 15.18 21.38
N THR A 603 -1.27 15.60 20.33
CA THR A 603 -0.66 16.23 19.14
C THR A 603 -0.57 17.75 19.25
N GLU A 604 -1.39 18.39 20.09
CA GLU A 604 -1.36 19.86 20.29
C GLU A 604 -0.38 20.30 21.40
N GLU A 605 -0.08 19.48 22.42
CA GLU A 605 0.82 19.87 23.53
C GLU A 605 2.32 19.64 23.28
N THR A 606 2.71 18.95 22.19
CA THR A 606 4.12 18.62 21.95
C THR A 606 4.87 19.69 21.16
N GLY A 607 4.92 20.90 21.73
CA GLY A 607 6.03 21.84 21.51
C GLY A 607 7.25 21.57 22.41
N SER A 608 7.17 20.61 23.35
CA SER A 608 8.15 20.48 24.45
C SER A 608 8.31 19.08 25.06
N SER A 609 8.12 17.98 24.33
CA SER A 609 8.50 16.66 24.86
C SER A 609 9.30 15.84 23.85
N THR A 610 10.48 15.38 24.29
CA THR A 610 11.40 14.54 23.54
C THR A 610 10.71 13.28 23.00
N VAL A 611 10.84 13.04 21.69
CA VAL A 611 10.21 11.95 20.94
C VAL A 611 10.47 10.58 21.59
N THR A 612 11.65 10.39 22.18
CA THR A 612 12.08 9.16 22.88
C THR A 612 11.20 8.74 24.07
N GLN A 613 10.47 9.66 24.72
CA GLN A 613 9.56 9.30 25.82
C GLN A 613 8.15 8.92 25.36
N LYS A 614 7.76 9.24 24.13
CA LYS A 614 6.52 8.77 23.49
C LYS A 614 6.70 7.33 22.96
N GLU A 615 7.90 6.99 22.51
CA GLU A 615 8.24 5.73 21.83
C GLU A 615 8.12 4.49 22.73
N GLU A 616 8.62 4.56 23.97
CA GLU A 616 8.50 3.46 24.95
C GLU A 616 7.07 3.31 25.51
N LYS A 617 6.24 4.35 25.43
CA LYS A 617 4.86 4.33 25.96
C LYS A 617 3.86 3.68 25.01
N VAL A 618 4.12 3.68 23.69
CA VAL A 618 3.21 3.12 22.68
C VAL A 618 3.39 1.61 22.53
N LEU A 619 4.61 1.09 22.72
CA LEU A 619 4.84 -0.35 22.72
C LEU A 619 4.36 -0.96 24.03
N LEU A 620 3.38 -1.85 23.93
CA LEU A 620 2.89 -2.60 25.09
C LEU A 620 3.81 -3.78 25.44
N ARG A 621 4.12 -4.62 24.45
CA ARG A 621 5.02 -5.77 24.66
C ARG A 621 5.61 -6.28 23.35
N SER A 622 6.80 -6.89 23.45
CA SER A 622 7.46 -7.65 22.39
C SER A 622 7.55 -9.13 22.77
N PHE A 623 7.23 -10.02 21.84
CA PHE A 623 7.29 -11.48 22.01
C PHE A 623 8.21 -12.08 20.95
N ALA A 624 9.24 -12.80 21.39
CA ALA A 624 10.13 -13.52 20.47
C ALA A 624 9.55 -14.88 20.10
N THR A 625 9.64 -15.24 18.82
CA THR A 625 9.12 -16.49 18.23
C THR A 625 10.21 -17.54 17.98
N LYS A 626 11.38 -17.38 18.62
CA LYS A 626 12.47 -18.39 18.61
C LYS A 626 12.87 -18.83 17.19
N ASN A 627 13.28 -17.88 16.34
CA ASN A 627 13.74 -18.08 14.96
C ASN A 627 12.69 -18.64 13.98
N SER A 628 11.42 -18.34 14.20
CA SER A 628 10.37 -18.66 13.21
C SER A 628 9.77 -17.37 12.65
N PRO A 629 10.15 -16.95 11.42
CA PRO A 629 9.64 -15.70 10.85
C PRO A 629 8.13 -15.77 10.67
N ILE A 630 7.47 -14.65 10.99
CA ILE A 630 6.02 -14.55 10.97
C ILE A 630 5.54 -14.32 9.55
N LYS A 631 4.56 -15.11 9.11
CA LYS A 631 3.94 -15.00 7.79
C LYS A 631 2.55 -14.35 7.86
N HIS A 632 1.81 -14.58 8.94
CA HIS A 632 0.45 -14.06 9.10
C HIS A 632 0.06 -13.86 10.57
N LEU A 633 -0.77 -12.85 10.83
CA LEU A 633 -1.36 -12.54 12.12
C LEU A 633 -2.88 -12.42 11.97
N HIS A 634 -3.63 -13.03 12.88
CA HIS A 634 -5.08 -13.04 12.85
C HIS A 634 -5.68 -12.89 14.25
N PHE A 635 -6.52 -11.87 14.46
CA PHE A 635 -7.33 -11.78 15.67
C PHE A 635 -8.65 -12.54 15.50
N THR A 636 -8.86 -13.54 16.36
CA THR A 636 -10.14 -14.24 16.48
C THR A 636 -11.26 -13.28 16.92
N ARG A 637 -12.52 -13.70 16.76
CA ARG A 637 -13.70 -12.93 17.19
C ARG A 637 -13.70 -12.59 18.69
N ARG A 638 -12.96 -13.34 19.51
CA ARG A 638 -12.82 -13.15 20.98
C ARG A 638 -11.50 -12.48 21.41
N ASN A 639 -10.75 -11.89 20.48
CA ASN A 639 -9.48 -11.21 20.74
C ASN A 639 -8.30 -12.10 21.18
N LEU A 640 -8.35 -13.41 20.91
CA LEU A 640 -7.14 -14.24 20.86
C LEU A 640 -6.35 -13.90 19.58
N LEU A 641 -5.02 -13.72 19.69
CA LEU A 641 -4.14 -13.49 18.55
C LEU A 641 -3.54 -14.82 18.09
N LEU A 642 -3.83 -15.22 16.85
CA LEU A 642 -3.22 -16.35 16.18
C LEU A 642 -2.08 -15.83 15.30
N ALA A 643 -0.90 -16.40 15.48
CA ALA A 643 0.28 -16.09 14.67
C ALA A 643 0.73 -17.36 13.95
N VAL A 644 1.07 -17.23 12.67
CA VAL A 644 1.57 -18.34 11.85
C VAL A 644 2.98 -18.01 11.39
N GLY A 645 3.91 -18.93 11.66
CA GLY A 645 5.29 -18.83 11.18
C GLY A 645 5.81 -20.16 10.68
N SER A 646 6.86 -20.10 9.86
CA SER A 646 7.59 -21.28 9.40
C SER A 646 8.77 -21.54 10.33
N TYR A 647 8.97 -22.80 10.74
CA TYR A 647 10.21 -23.16 11.43
C TYR A 647 11.36 -23.19 10.43
N GLU A 648 12.33 -22.32 10.62
CA GLU A 648 13.59 -22.37 9.89
C GLU A 648 14.58 -23.15 10.76
N GLY A 649 14.94 -24.35 10.30
CA GLY A 649 16.01 -25.09 10.95
C GLY A 649 17.30 -24.31 10.79
N SER A 650 18.04 -24.12 11.88
CA SER A 650 19.41 -23.63 11.81
C SER A 650 20.23 -24.65 11.02
N SER A 651 20.48 -24.38 9.74
CA SER A 651 21.48 -25.10 8.97
C SER A 651 22.88 -24.75 9.46
#